data_AF-W7XY16-F1
#
_entry.id   AF-W7XY16-F1
#
_cell.length_a   1.000
_cell.length_b   1.000
_cell.length_c   1.000
_cell.angle_alpha   90.00
_cell.angle_beta   90.00
_cell.angle_gamma   90.00
#
_symmetry.space_group_name_H-M   'P 1'
#
loop_
_entity.id
_entity.type
_entity.pdbx_description
1 polymer ?
#
loop_
_entity_poly.entity_id
_entity_poly.type
_entity_poly.pdbx_seq_one_letter_code
_entity_poly.pdbx_strand_id
1 'polypeptide(L)'
;MDQKGNIKWGLWLFLLFNLAFDLQGQVSYGGSPIYKYELSPDLESCAKELHFAASQQQLKSLEQYSKGQALTFAHQYTVNYTPDNSGTWTTLEDGTKVWRLLISSPGAFTINLIFDRYRLPEGGKLFIYNTDYSDMIGAFTSENNMTSGVLPTAPVRGDEVVVEYQEPKDVPFHGELLIGAVNHDFLGFYDLGSLKYGIFGESGSCNEDISCYDADNQLDIRRSVVRMLVGGVDYCTGTMINNTNNDGTPYMITAAHCMKEDAAGSTTLLFFNYESPHCAVIDGSNLQTLGTSSQSITGGETKVLVDSLDIALLKMEERPPAYYRPYYAGWTLSSSPSAPFVSIHHPQGDVKKISTFSGELEASTYNFLSNSPYAQVDNFHWRVSEWTTGATERGSSGCPIFDANNLLVGTLSGGQAYCGNPINDYFTQFYKAWDKNTEENAHFKSWLDPQNLGAQSLEGLDPYADNPFVRISNVETGDDAIDSDVTVDGYLAGHNVMQATMFAEKFTGIKSAIIKGIYMMPCDYKYGSGQTVDVMVWQGSESPQTLLSKKEDISIGSLTKNKEVYLELDDPVEVTGSFFVGYEINYEGSPIDSFALYVSVADSKVNNTMWVYHSSTGWEKAADVYDNSMHYSLWLDVLAESVVYGDTQVVLSEEKELVLYHLPGVKDAIYLNSNQQFVDHVQVIDMGGRVLFTQPINKSGEEIEVTLNDIPAGVYILKIQLEDAWLNKKILVE
;
A
#
# COMPACT_ATOMS: atom_id res chain seq x y z
N MET A 1 49.99 35.80 51.95
CA MET A 1 49.33 34.49 52.06
C MET A 1 48.37 34.39 50.89
N ASP A 2 48.64 33.45 49.99
CA ASP A 2 47.77 32.72 49.05
C ASP A 2 46.59 33.44 48.38
N GLN A 3 46.23 33.23 47.13
CA GLN A 3 46.73 32.50 45.97
C GLN A 3 45.85 32.98 44.82
N LYS A 4 46.39 32.99 43.59
CA LYS A 4 45.62 33.12 42.36
C LYS A 4 44.62 31.97 42.24
N GLY A 5 43.37 32.27 41.87
CA GLY A 5 42.36 31.28 41.47
C GLY A 5 41.72 31.67 40.15
N ASN A 6 42.16 31.03 39.07
CA ASN A 6 41.64 31.17 37.72
C ASN A 6 40.18 30.70 37.62
N ILE A 7 39.33 31.50 36.99
CA ILE A 7 37.98 31.12 36.56
C ILE A 7 38.13 30.16 35.36
N LYS A 8 37.80 28.89 35.56
CA LYS A 8 37.63 27.91 34.48
C LYS A 8 36.16 27.87 34.07
N TRP A 9 35.92 28.09 32.79
CA TRP A 9 34.66 27.86 32.10
C TRP A 9 34.32 26.37 32.12
N GLY A 10 33.20 26.01 32.72
CA GLY A 10 32.60 24.68 32.58
C GLY A 10 31.53 24.75 31.50
N LEU A 11 31.85 24.21 30.32
CA LEU A 11 30.86 23.87 29.29
C LEU A 11 30.04 22.69 29.84
N TRP A 12 28.76 22.89 30.13
CA TRP A 12 27.82 21.80 30.34
C TRP A 12 27.07 21.56 29.02
N LEU A 13 27.52 20.56 28.28
CA LEU A 13 26.76 19.98 27.17
C LEU A 13 25.60 19.19 27.80
N PHE A 14 24.37 19.71 27.70
CA PHE A 14 23.17 18.91 27.90
C PHE A 14 22.90 18.14 26.60
N LEU A 15 23.31 16.88 26.56
CA LEU A 15 22.82 15.92 25.57
C LEU A 15 21.40 15.52 25.97
N LEU A 16 20.41 16.17 25.36
CA LEU A 16 19.04 15.69 25.34
C LEU A 16 18.97 14.55 24.32
N PHE A 17 19.11 13.31 24.80
CA PHE A 17 18.64 12.14 24.08
C PHE A 17 17.11 12.19 24.10
N ASN A 18 16.49 12.67 23.03
CA ASN A 18 15.10 12.34 22.73
C ASN A 18 15.09 10.88 22.28
N LEU A 19 14.94 9.96 23.23
CA LEU A 19 14.48 8.61 22.93
C LEU A 19 12.97 8.74 22.66
N ALA A 20 12.61 9.01 21.41
CA ALA A 20 11.30 8.67 20.92
C ALA A 20 11.26 7.14 20.85
N PHE A 21 10.54 6.52 21.78
CA PHE A 21 10.16 5.13 21.61
C PHE A 21 9.07 5.13 20.54
N ASP A 22 9.37 4.60 19.36
CA ASP A 22 8.38 4.32 18.33
C ASP A 22 7.54 3.15 18.83
N LEU A 23 6.39 3.45 19.45
CA LEU A 23 5.32 2.48 19.62
C LEU A 23 4.78 2.16 18.21
N GLN A 24 4.66 0.87 17.88
CA GLN A 24 4.12 0.41 16.58
C GLN A 24 2.93 -0.56 16.80
N GLY A 25 1.90 -0.44 15.96
CA GLY A 25 0.51 -0.74 16.26
C GLY A 25 -0.11 -1.49 15.10
N GLN A 26 -0.60 -2.70 15.38
CA GLN A 26 -0.86 -3.82 14.46
C GLN A 26 0.33 -4.30 13.60
N VAL A 27 1.47 -3.60 13.64
CA VAL A 27 2.74 -4.16 13.20
C VAL A 27 2.98 -5.47 13.95
N SER A 28 3.20 -6.55 13.19
CA SER A 28 3.61 -7.84 13.75
C SER A 28 5.07 -7.76 14.18
N TYR A 29 5.38 -8.20 15.39
CA TYR A 29 6.75 -8.22 15.93
C TYR A 29 7.43 -9.60 15.81
N GLY A 30 6.99 -10.41 14.85
CA GLY A 30 7.53 -11.74 14.62
C GLY A 30 7.27 -12.75 15.76
N GLY A 31 7.83 -13.95 15.61
CA GLY A 31 7.52 -15.10 16.45
C GLY A 31 6.40 -15.98 15.88
N SER A 32 6.04 -17.04 16.60
CA SER A 32 5.00 -17.97 16.17
C SER A 32 4.18 -18.50 17.37
N PRO A 33 2.94 -18.96 17.13
CA PRO A 33 2.19 -19.73 18.09
C PRO A 33 2.98 -20.95 18.57
N ILE A 34 2.89 -21.26 19.86
CA ILE A 34 3.62 -22.38 20.47
C ILE A 34 3.01 -23.72 20.07
N TYR A 35 1.68 -23.77 19.98
CA TYR A 35 0.98 -24.95 19.50
C TYR A 35 0.73 -24.76 18.01
N LYS A 36 1.37 -25.57 17.18
CA LYS A 36 1.07 -25.69 15.74
C LYS A 36 0.19 -26.94 15.53
N TYR A 37 -0.96 -26.77 14.87
CA TYR A 37 -1.86 -27.85 14.41
C TYR A 37 -2.56 -28.72 15.47
N GLU A 38 -2.40 -28.45 16.77
CA GLU A 38 -3.05 -29.23 17.84
C GLU A 38 -4.13 -28.44 18.59
N LEU A 39 -5.39 -28.67 18.19
CA LEU A 39 -6.54 -28.40 19.05
C LEU A 39 -6.65 -29.53 20.08
N SER A 40 -6.38 -29.21 21.35
CA SER A 40 -6.62 -30.17 22.44
C SER A 40 -8.12 -30.36 22.64
N PRO A 41 -8.61 -31.56 22.99
CA PRO A 41 -10.02 -31.79 23.30
C PRO A 41 -10.60 -30.83 24.34
N ASP A 42 -9.77 -30.41 25.31
CA ASP A 42 -10.15 -29.43 26.32
C ASP A 42 -10.46 -28.05 25.71
N LEU A 43 -9.68 -27.62 24.71
CA LEU A 43 -9.89 -26.36 24.00
C LEU A 43 -11.17 -26.40 23.16
N GLU A 44 -11.41 -27.49 22.43
CA GLU A 44 -12.65 -27.70 21.66
C GLU A 44 -13.88 -27.70 22.57
N SER A 45 -13.80 -28.37 23.73
CA SER A 45 -14.91 -28.41 24.69
C SER A 45 -15.24 -27.06 25.33
N CYS A 46 -14.30 -26.11 25.28
CA CYS A 46 -14.44 -24.76 25.82
C CYS A 46 -14.69 -23.69 24.73
N ALA A 47 -14.91 -24.11 23.48
CA ALA A 47 -15.14 -23.22 22.35
C ALA A 47 -16.31 -22.26 22.59
N LYS A 48 -16.18 -21.03 22.11
CA LYS A 48 -17.24 -20.02 22.13
C LYS A 48 -17.93 -19.99 20.79
N GLU A 49 -19.11 -20.60 20.70
CA GLU A 49 -19.93 -20.62 19.49
C GLU A 49 -20.86 -19.40 19.40
N LEU A 50 -20.85 -18.74 18.25
CA LEU A 50 -21.69 -17.57 17.92
C LEU A 50 -22.48 -17.85 16.64
N HIS A 51 -23.80 -18.00 16.75
CA HIS A 51 -24.64 -18.34 15.60
C HIS A 51 -25.20 -17.10 14.92
N PHE A 52 -24.68 -16.80 13.73
CA PHE A 52 -25.26 -15.78 12.85
C PHE A 52 -26.25 -16.41 11.88
N ALA A 53 -27.40 -15.74 11.71
CA ALA A 53 -28.31 -16.02 10.62
C ALA A 53 -28.74 -14.69 10.01
N ALA A 54 -28.16 -14.35 8.84
CA ALA A 54 -28.54 -13.16 8.12
C ALA A 54 -30.04 -13.18 7.83
N SER A 55 -30.78 -12.21 8.34
CA SER A 55 -32.18 -12.07 7.99
C SER A 55 -32.30 -11.66 6.52
N GLN A 56 -33.35 -12.13 5.84
CA GLN A 56 -33.68 -11.69 4.48
C GLN A 56 -33.84 -10.17 4.39
N GLN A 57 -34.17 -9.50 5.49
CA GLN A 57 -34.26 -8.04 5.56
C GLN A 57 -32.88 -7.37 5.62
N GLN A 58 -31.91 -7.93 6.35
CA GLN A 58 -30.52 -7.45 6.34
C GLN A 58 -29.92 -7.58 4.94
N LEU A 59 -30.10 -8.73 4.28
CA LEU A 59 -29.62 -8.94 2.91
C LEU A 59 -30.26 -7.98 1.90
N LYS A 60 -31.58 -7.80 1.96
CA LYS A 60 -32.28 -6.82 1.12
C LYS A 60 -31.88 -5.38 1.41
N SER A 61 -31.57 -5.04 2.66
CA SER A 61 -31.09 -3.70 3.00
C SER A 61 -29.75 -3.41 2.32
N LEU A 62 -28.87 -4.40 2.19
CA LEU A 62 -27.60 -4.25 1.46
C LEU A 62 -27.81 -4.00 -0.04
N GLU A 63 -28.86 -4.56 -0.64
CA GLU A 63 -29.25 -4.31 -2.04
C GLU A 63 -29.95 -2.95 -2.25
N GLN A 64 -30.60 -2.39 -1.21
CA GLN A 64 -31.36 -1.13 -1.26
C GLN A 64 -30.57 0.10 -0.77
N TYR A 65 -29.30 -0.08 -0.41
CA TYR A 65 -28.46 0.96 0.20
C TYR A 65 -28.06 2.05 -0.79
N SER A 66 -28.21 3.31 -0.39
CA SER A 66 -27.74 4.50 -1.10
C SER A 66 -26.32 4.89 -0.67
N LYS A 67 -25.52 5.45 -1.58
CA LYS A 67 -24.28 6.17 -1.20
C LYS A 67 -24.58 7.25 -0.14
N GLY A 68 -23.61 7.52 0.74
CA GLY A 68 -23.78 8.39 1.92
C GLY A 68 -23.89 7.66 3.26
N GLN A 69 -23.60 6.35 3.26
CA GLN A 69 -23.48 5.51 4.44
C GLN A 69 -22.26 4.59 4.25
N ALA A 70 -21.62 4.19 5.36
CA ALA A 70 -20.51 3.24 5.33
C ALA A 70 -20.94 1.87 4.77
N LEU A 71 -19.99 1.13 4.20
CA LEU A 71 -20.22 -0.22 3.68
C LEU A 71 -20.08 -1.27 4.79
N THR A 72 -21.19 -1.72 5.35
CA THR A 72 -21.21 -2.76 6.40
C THR A 72 -21.05 -4.16 5.81
N PHE A 73 -20.05 -4.91 6.27
CA PHE A 73 -19.75 -6.28 5.79
C PHE A 73 -19.81 -7.35 6.88
N ALA A 74 -19.78 -6.95 8.16
CA ALA A 74 -19.81 -7.88 9.28
C ALA A 74 -20.89 -7.55 10.31
N HIS A 75 -21.31 -8.58 11.04
CA HIS A 75 -22.19 -8.47 12.19
C HIS A 75 -21.39 -8.57 13.48
N GLN A 76 -21.53 -7.57 14.34
CA GLN A 76 -20.84 -7.51 15.62
C GLN A 76 -21.64 -8.20 16.74
N TYR A 77 -20.97 -9.11 17.45
CA TYR A 77 -21.41 -9.64 18.74
C TYR A 77 -20.70 -8.92 19.88
N THR A 78 -21.45 -8.32 20.80
CA THR A 78 -20.89 -7.87 22.09
C THR A 78 -20.66 -9.09 22.99
N VAL A 79 -19.42 -9.29 23.43
CA VAL A 79 -18.99 -10.41 24.27
C VAL A 79 -18.21 -9.88 25.48
N ASN A 80 -17.79 -10.79 26.36
CA ASN A 80 -16.97 -10.47 27.53
C ASN A 80 -16.03 -11.64 27.80
N TYR A 81 -15.11 -11.89 26.87
CA TYR A 81 -14.14 -12.99 27.01
C TYR A 81 -12.84 -12.47 27.59
N THR A 82 -12.43 -13.05 28.71
CA THR A 82 -11.16 -12.76 29.39
C THR A 82 -10.43 -14.07 29.68
N PRO A 83 -9.11 -14.03 29.95
CA PRO A 83 -8.37 -15.21 30.36
C PRO A 83 -8.85 -15.87 31.67
N ASP A 84 -9.66 -15.16 32.47
CA ASP A 84 -10.23 -15.66 33.73
C ASP A 84 -11.56 -16.41 33.54
N ASN A 85 -12.29 -16.15 32.45
CA ASN A 85 -13.65 -16.66 32.26
C ASN A 85 -13.84 -17.52 31.00
N SER A 86 -12.84 -17.55 30.12
CA SER A 86 -12.89 -18.21 28.81
C SER A 86 -11.51 -18.75 28.44
N GLY A 87 -11.48 -19.79 27.61
CA GLY A 87 -10.25 -20.42 27.15
C GLY A 87 -9.60 -21.31 28.21
N THR A 88 -8.39 -21.78 27.90
CA THR A 88 -7.62 -22.69 28.75
C THR A 88 -6.19 -22.19 28.92
N TRP A 89 -5.60 -22.43 30.09
CA TRP A 89 -4.21 -22.10 30.39
C TRP A 89 -3.36 -23.36 30.45
N THR A 90 -2.20 -23.32 29.82
CA THR A 90 -1.13 -24.32 29.97
C THR A 90 0.14 -23.65 30.46
N THR A 91 0.87 -24.28 31.39
CA THR A 91 2.20 -23.81 31.81
C THR A 91 3.25 -24.75 31.23
N LEU A 92 4.23 -24.18 30.53
CA LEU A 92 5.33 -24.91 29.90
C LEU A 92 6.46 -25.18 30.91
N GLU A 93 7.40 -26.04 30.52
CA GLU A 93 8.53 -26.43 31.39
C GLU A 93 9.43 -25.25 31.78
N ASP A 94 9.58 -24.26 30.88
CA ASP A 94 10.33 -23.02 31.12
C ASP A 94 9.58 -22.04 32.05
N GLY A 95 8.30 -22.32 32.35
CA GLY A 95 7.42 -21.50 33.17
C GLY A 95 6.60 -20.48 32.40
N THR A 96 6.72 -20.41 31.07
CA THR A 96 5.84 -19.62 30.20
C THR A 96 4.40 -20.14 30.34
N LYS A 97 3.44 -19.23 30.48
CA LYS A 97 2.02 -19.57 30.49
C LYS A 97 1.41 -19.24 29.14
N VAL A 98 0.61 -20.16 28.61
CA VAL A 98 -0.08 -20.00 27.33
C VAL A 98 -1.57 -20.09 27.57
N TRP A 99 -2.29 -19.01 27.28
CA TRP A 99 -3.75 -18.96 27.24
C TRP A 99 -4.22 -19.17 25.81
N ARG A 100 -5.18 -20.07 25.59
CA ARG A 100 -5.81 -20.28 24.28
C ARG A 100 -7.33 -20.20 24.38
N LEU A 101 -7.96 -19.53 23.42
CA LEU A 101 -9.40 -19.42 23.28
C LEU A 101 -9.81 -19.72 21.84
N LEU A 102 -10.63 -20.75 21.63
CA LEU A 102 -11.28 -21.05 20.34
C LEU A 102 -12.63 -20.33 20.25
N ILE A 103 -12.82 -19.55 19.20
CA ILE A 103 -14.06 -18.85 18.87
C ILE A 103 -14.54 -19.39 17.52
N SER A 104 -15.79 -19.83 17.48
CA SER A 104 -16.43 -20.36 16.27
C SER A 104 -17.66 -19.52 15.94
N SER A 105 -17.77 -19.05 14.70
CA SER A 105 -18.96 -18.36 14.20
C SER A 105 -19.36 -18.92 12.83
N PRO A 106 -20.05 -20.08 12.81
CA PRO A 106 -20.25 -20.87 11.60
C PRO A 106 -20.74 -20.07 10.40
N GLY A 107 -20.08 -20.25 9.26
CA GLY A 107 -20.41 -19.56 8.01
C GLY A 107 -19.86 -18.13 7.86
N ALA A 108 -19.04 -17.66 8.80
CA ALA A 108 -18.27 -16.43 8.60
C ALA A 108 -17.19 -16.65 7.53
N PHE A 109 -16.98 -15.65 6.67
CA PHE A 109 -15.83 -15.66 5.76
C PHE A 109 -14.53 -15.30 6.49
N THR A 110 -14.63 -14.36 7.43
CA THR A 110 -13.55 -13.94 8.31
C THR A 110 -14.09 -13.61 9.70
N ILE A 111 -13.22 -13.67 10.70
CA ILE A 111 -13.49 -13.19 12.05
C ILE A 111 -12.45 -12.13 12.41
N ASN A 112 -12.90 -10.97 12.88
CA ASN A 112 -12.05 -9.98 13.54
C ASN A 112 -12.55 -9.69 14.95
N LEU A 113 -11.65 -9.22 15.82
CA LEU A 113 -11.90 -9.02 17.23
C LEU A 113 -11.64 -7.56 17.61
N ILE A 114 -12.39 -7.07 18.60
CA ILE A 114 -12.06 -5.84 19.31
C ILE A 114 -11.79 -6.20 20.76
N PHE A 115 -10.56 -5.92 21.19
CA PHE A 115 -10.21 -5.95 22.59
C PHE A 115 -10.56 -4.60 23.21
N ASP A 116 -11.58 -4.55 24.07
CA ASP A 116 -11.91 -3.36 24.87
C ASP A 116 -10.89 -3.11 25.98
N ARG A 117 -10.07 -4.13 26.27
CA ARG A 117 -8.88 -4.03 27.10
C ARG A 117 -7.75 -4.84 26.48
N TYR A 118 -6.66 -4.17 26.16
CA TYR A 118 -5.41 -4.77 25.75
C TYR A 118 -4.27 -4.09 26.48
N ARG A 119 -3.57 -4.85 27.32
CA ARG A 119 -2.33 -4.39 27.95
C ARG A 119 -1.43 -5.59 28.24
N LEU A 120 -0.34 -5.71 27.48
CA LEU A 120 0.64 -6.77 27.66
C LEU A 120 1.91 -6.26 28.34
N PRO A 121 2.53 -7.05 29.24
CA PRO A 121 3.88 -6.79 29.73
C PRO A 121 4.92 -7.04 28.62
N GLU A 122 6.12 -6.49 28.79
CA GLU A 122 7.26 -6.79 27.91
C GLU A 122 7.48 -8.32 27.78
N GLY A 123 7.73 -8.77 26.56
CA GLY A 123 7.89 -10.20 26.23
C GLY A 123 6.57 -10.97 26.06
N GLY A 124 5.42 -10.39 26.44
CA GLY A 124 4.11 -10.96 26.14
C GLY A 124 3.81 -10.95 24.64
N LYS A 125 3.21 -12.02 24.13
CA LYS A 125 2.87 -12.16 22.70
C LYS A 125 1.45 -12.68 22.52
N LEU A 126 0.66 -12.03 21.68
CA LEU A 126 -0.70 -12.45 21.31
C LEU A 126 -0.77 -12.76 19.81
N PHE A 127 -1.34 -13.91 19.47
CA PHE A 127 -1.58 -14.34 18.09
C PHE A 127 -3.06 -14.62 17.89
N ILE A 128 -3.55 -14.39 16.67
CA ILE A 128 -4.89 -14.79 16.24
C ILE A 128 -4.73 -15.52 14.91
N TYR A 129 -5.19 -16.76 14.84
CA TYR A 129 -5.01 -17.62 13.67
C TYR A 129 -6.20 -18.54 13.47
N ASN A 130 -6.44 -18.97 12.24
CA ASN A 130 -7.45 -19.96 11.94
C ASN A 130 -7.00 -21.39 12.24
N THR A 131 -7.93 -22.32 12.35
CA THR A 131 -7.65 -23.68 12.85
C THR A 131 -6.74 -24.50 11.93
N ASP A 132 -6.59 -24.13 10.65
CA ASP A 132 -5.67 -24.74 9.69
C ASP A 132 -4.33 -23.99 9.53
N TYR A 133 -4.14 -22.88 10.26
CA TYR A 133 -2.95 -22.02 10.25
C TYR A 133 -2.63 -21.40 8.87
N SER A 134 -3.59 -21.41 7.94
CA SER A 134 -3.42 -20.76 6.65
C SER A 134 -3.49 -19.23 6.72
N ASP A 135 -4.04 -18.69 7.80
CA ASP A 135 -4.11 -17.25 8.05
C ASP A 135 -3.85 -16.93 9.53
N MET A 136 -2.97 -15.95 9.76
CA MET A 136 -2.52 -15.57 11.10
C MET A 136 -2.11 -14.10 11.12
N ILE A 137 -2.46 -13.44 12.23
CA ILE A 137 -1.99 -12.10 12.59
C ILE A 137 -1.34 -12.11 13.98
N GLY A 138 -0.46 -11.13 14.20
CA GLY A 138 0.42 -11.06 15.37
C GLY A 138 1.86 -11.51 15.02
N ALA A 139 2.80 -11.50 15.97
CA ALA A 139 2.59 -11.24 17.40
C ALA A 139 2.21 -9.79 17.68
N PHE A 140 1.12 -9.60 18.41
CA PHE A 140 0.86 -8.35 19.13
C PHE A 140 1.60 -8.39 20.46
N THR A 141 2.28 -7.31 20.82
CA THR A 141 3.17 -7.23 22.00
C THR A 141 2.85 -6.01 22.86
N SER A 142 3.70 -5.73 23.85
CA SER A 142 3.63 -4.51 24.66
C SER A 142 3.74 -3.23 23.83
N GLU A 143 4.33 -3.29 22.63
CA GLU A 143 4.42 -2.15 21.72
C GLU A 143 3.05 -1.75 21.16
N ASN A 144 2.07 -2.66 21.14
CA ASN A 144 0.70 -2.36 20.73
C ASN A 144 -0.19 -1.86 21.90
N ASN A 145 0.40 -1.54 23.06
CA ASN A 145 -0.34 -0.99 24.20
C ASN A 145 -0.74 0.46 23.95
N MET A 146 -1.92 0.66 23.36
CA MET A 146 -2.48 1.98 23.07
C MET A 146 -2.96 2.70 24.33
N THR A 147 -2.96 4.03 24.26
CA THR A 147 -3.45 4.89 25.35
C THR A 147 -4.95 4.71 25.61
N SER A 148 -5.71 4.41 24.57
CA SER A 148 -7.12 4.01 24.66
C SER A 148 -7.35 2.68 25.39
N GLY A 149 -6.32 1.82 25.45
CA GLY A 149 -6.42 0.44 25.95
C GLY A 149 -7.23 -0.49 25.04
N VAL A 150 -7.57 -0.05 23.83
CA VAL A 150 -8.35 -0.81 22.85
C VAL A 150 -7.42 -1.35 21.77
N LEU A 151 -7.64 -2.59 21.32
CA LEU A 151 -6.94 -3.15 20.16
C LEU A 151 -7.97 -3.77 19.19
N PRO A 152 -8.26 -3.13 18.06
CA PRO A 152 -8.99 -3.78 16.98
C PRO A 152 -8.03 -4.61 16.11
N THR A 153 -8.49 -5.74 15.59
CA THR A 153 -7.65 -6.66 14.80
C THR A 153 -8.07 -6.66 13.33
N ALA A 154 -7.11 -6.94 12.44
CA ALA A 154 -7.46 -7.31 11.08
C ALA A 154 -8.29 -8.61 11.10
N PRO A 155 -9.13 -8.84 10.08
CA PRO A 155 -9.84 -10.11 9.95
C PRO A 155 -8.90 -11.26 9.67
N VAL A 156 -9.24 -12.42 10.23
CA VAL A 156 -8.58 -13.71 9.98
C VAL A 156 -9.59 -14.61 9.27
N ARG A 157 -9.16 -15.26 8.19
CA ARG A 157 -10.01 -16.12 7.34
C ARG A 157 -10.58 -17.32 8.08
N GLY A 158 -11.80 -17.68 7.68
CA GLY A 158 -12.52 -18.83 8.20
C GLY A 158 -13.54 -18.45 9.28
N ASP A 159 -14.35 -19.43 9.64
CA ASP A 159 -15.39 -19.31 10.66
C ASP A 159 -14.95 -19.79 12.05
N GLU A 160 -13.67 -20.15 12.20
CA GLU A 160 -13.07 -20.53 13.48
C GLU A 160 -11.69 -19.89 13.64
N VAL A 161 -11.49 -19.21 14.77
CA VAL A 161 -10.21 -18.58 15.13
C VAL A 161 -9.78 -18.96 16.54
N VAL A 162 -8.48 -19.12 16.72
CA VAL A 162 -7.84 -19.30 18.01
C VAL A 162 -7.11 -18.02 18.37
N VAL A 163 -7.37 -17.53 19.58
CA VAL A 163 -6.58 -16.47 20.23
C VAL A 163 -5.59 -17.15 21.16
N GLU A 164 -4.28 -16.94 20.95
CA GLU A 164 -3.23 -17.45 21.81
C GLU A 164 -2.43 -16.31 22.45
N TYR A 165 -2.40 -16.24 23.77
CA TYR A 165 -1.55 -15.33 24.53
C TYR A 165 -0.44 -16.10 25.25
N GLN A 166 0.79 -15.69 25.02
CA GLN A 166 2.00 -16.21 25.65
C GLN A 166 2.49 -15.19 26.69
N GLU A 167 2.46 -15.58 27.97
CA GLU A 167 2.94 -14.79 29.11
C GLU A 167 4.26 -15.39 29.64
N PRO A 168 5.38 -14.64 29.59
CA PRO A 168 6.62 -15.06 30.21
C PRO A 168 6.46 -15.31 31.72
N LYS A 169 7.28 -16.20 32.29
CA LYS A 169 7.20 -16.60 33.69
C LYS A 169 7.26 -15.44 34.70
N ASP A 170 8.13 -14.47 34.44
CA ASP A 170 8.49 -13.40 35.37
C ASP A 170 8.12 -12.03 34.81
N VAL A 171 6.82 -11.78 34.67
CA VAL A 171 6.29 -10.48 34.20
C VAL A 171 5.98 -9.52 35.36
N PRO A 172 6.16 -8.19 35.17
CA PRO A 172 5.87 -7.19 36.21
C PRO A 172 4.37 -7.06 36.52
N PHE A 173 3.51 -7.45 35.59
CA PHE A 173 2.06 -7.55 35.75
C PHE A 173 1.54 -8.62 34.77
N HIS A 174 0.40 -9.23 35.09
CA HIS A 174 -0.25 -10.19 34.19
C HIS A 174 -0.93 -9.46 33.03
N GLY A 175 -0.92 -10.07 31.84
CA GLY A 175 -1.61 -9.52 30.68
C GLY A 175 -3.09 -9.21 30.96
N GLU A 176 -3.53 -7.99 30.64
CA GLU A 176 -4.92 -7.56 30.81
C GLU A 176 -5.63 -7.62 29.45
N LEU A 177 -6.45 -8.67 29.25
CA LEU A 177 -7.17 -8.91 28.00
C LEU A 177 -8.68 -9.00 28.23
N LEU A 178 -9.45 -8.24 27.44
CA LEU A 178 -10.90 -8.32 27.34
C LEU A 178 -11.28 -8.22 25.86
N ILE A 179 -11.75 -9.33 25.28
CA ILE A 179 -12.44 -9.30 23.98
C ILE A 179 -13.86 -8.84 24.26
N GLY A 180 -14.18 -7.63 23.78
CA GLY A 180 -15.48 -6.99 23.92
C GLY A 180 -16.37 -7.18 22.69
N ALA A 181 -15.76 -7.42 21.52
CA ALA A 181 -16.48 -7.70 20.29
C ALA A 181 -15.88 -8.85 19.47
N VAL A 182 -16.76 -9.64 18.86
CA VAL A 182 -16.43 -10.60 17.80
C VAL A 182 -17.25 -10.26 16.57
N ASN A 183 -16.60 -10.03 15.44
CA ASN A 183 -17.24 -9.58 14.20
C ASN A 183 -17.30 -10.73 13.20
N HIS A 184 -18.52 -11.15 12.85
CA HIS A 184 -18.82 -12.18 11.86
C HIS A 184 -18.96 -11.55 10.48
N ASP A 185 -18.00 -11.79 9.60
CA ASP A 185 -18.06 -11.34 8.22
C ASP A 185 -19.02 -12.20 7.39
N PHE A 186 -20.05 -11.58 6.82
CA PHE A 186 -21.07 -12.23 6.01
C PHE A 186 -20.98 -11.86 4.51
N LEU A 187 -20.04 -11.00 4.10
CA LEU A 187 -19.86 -10.59 2.70
C LEU A 187 -18.55 -11.06 2.06
N GLY A 188 -17.51 -11.33 2.84
CA GLY A 188 -16.22 -11.83 2.35
C GLY A 188 -15.13 -10.76 2.22
N PHE A 189 -14.55 -10.32 3.33
CA PHE A 189 -13.51 -9.27 3.43
C PHE A 189 -12.30 -9.49 2.50
N TYR A 190 -11.89 -10.74 2.29
CA TYR A 190 -10.77 -11.12 1.42
C TYR A 190 -11.18 -11.90 0.16
N ASP A 191 -12.47 -12.17 -0.01
CA ASP A 191 -12.98 -13.10 -1.00
C ASP A 191 -13.57 -12.32 -2.18
N LEU A 192 -12.78 -12.19 -3.25
CA LEU A 192 -13.30 -11.78 -4.54
C LEU A 192 -13.98 -12.98 -5.22
N GLY A 193 -15.24 -12.82 -5.62
CA GLY A 193 -15.97 -13.79 -6.43
C GLY A 193 -16.56 -15.01 -5.70
N SER A 194 -16.38 -15.14 -4.39
CA SER A 194 -16.84 -16.27 -3.59
C SER A 194 -18.21 -15.98 -2.92
N LEU A 195 -19.27 -16.40 -3.62
CA LEU A 195 -20.62 -16.77 -3.15
C LEU A 195 -21.79 -15.75 -3.23
N LYS A 196 -22.81 -16.20 -3.99
CA LYS A 196 -24.27 -16.00 -3.87
C LYS A 196 -24.88 -14.59 -3.99
N TYR A 197 -24.15 -13.51 -3.67
CA TYR A 197 -24.68 -12.14 -3.67
C TYR A 197 -23.85 -11.12 -4.47
N GLY A 198 -22.55 -11.32 -4.72
CA GLY A 198 -21.77 -10.57 -5.74
C GLY A 198 -21.69 -9.05 -5.55
N ILE A 199 -21.54 -8.54 -4.31
CA ILE A 199 -21.57 -7.09 -4.00
C ILE A 199 -20.24 -6.55 -3.43
N PHE A 200 -19.42 -7.40 -2.81
CA PHE A 200 -18.25 -6.95 -2.04
C PHE A 200 -16.93 -7.28 -2.75
N GLY A 201 -15.98 -6.34 -2.73
CA GLY A 201 -14.66 -6.49 -3.35
C GLY A 201 -14.64 -6.44 -4.89
N GLU A 202 -15.78 -6.56 -5.58
CA GLU A 202 -15.87 -6.42 -7.03
C GLU A 202 -16.41 -5.03 -7.39
N SER A 203 -15.53 -4.03 -7.46
CA SER A 203 -15.94 -2.72 -7.97
C SER A 203 -16.38 -2.81 -9.44
N GLY A 204 -17.30 -1.93 -9.85
CA GLY A 204 -17.78 -1.95 -11.23
C GLY A 204 -16.65 -1.80 -12.26
N SER A 205 -16.80 -2.47 -13.41
CA SER A 205 -15.73 -2.61 -14.42
C SER A 205 -15.26 -1.30 -15.10
N CYS A 206 -15.93 -0.17 -14.84
CA CYS A 206 -15.46 1.13 -15.31
C CYS A 206 -14.37 1.73 -14.42
N ASN A 207 -14.24 1.25 -13.18
CA ASN A 207 -13.26 1.77 -12.23
C ASN A 207 -11.86 1.35 -12.66
N GLU A 208 -10.97 2.32 -12.77
CA GLU A 208 -9.60 2.13 -13.22
C GLU A 208 -8.69 1.90 -12.02
N ASP A 209 -7.87 0.84 -12.07
CA ASP A 209 -6.84 0.62 -11.05
C ASP A 209 -5.85 1.78 -11.03
N ILE A 210 -5.44 2.20 -9.83
CA ILE A 210 -4.46 3.30 -9.71
C ILE A 210 -3.15 2.99 -10.43
N SER A 211 -2.74 1.71 -10.48
CA SER A 211 -1.57 1.25 -11.20
C SER A 211 -1.70 1.32 -12.72
N CYS A 212 -2.91 1.42 -13.27
CA CYS A 212 -3.12 1.67 -14.71
C CYS A 212 -2.98 3.15 -15.07
N TYR A 213 -3.36 4.04 -14.16
CA TYR A 213 -3.20 5.48 -14.34
C TYR A 213 -1.77 5.95 -14.05
N ASP A 214 -1.14 5.39 -13.01
CA ASP A 214 0.20 5.72 -12.53
C ASP A 214 1.08 4.47 -12.51
N ALA A 215 1.35 3.94 -13.70
CA ALA A 215 2.07 2.68 -13.89
C ALA A 215 3.52 2.74 -13.38
N ASP A 216 4.17 3.90 -13.52
CA ASP A 216 5.54 4.11 -13.06
C ASP A 216 5.62 4.51 -11.57
N ASN A 217 4.48 4.55 -10.85
CA ASN A 217 4.40 4.85 -9.42
C ASN A 217 5.00 6.22 -9.03
N GLN A 218 4.75 7.24 -9.84
CA GLN A 218 5.26 8.60 -9.66
C GLN A 218 4.26 9.51 -8.93
N LEU A 219 3.00 9.09 -8.78
CA LEU A 219 1.97 9.92 -8.16
C LEU A 219 1.97 9.74 -6.64
N ASP A 220 2.72 10.58 -5.92
CA ASP A 220 2.86 10.50 -4.47
C ASP A 220 1.54 10.47 -3.69
N ILE A 221 0.54 11.25 -4.12
CA ILE A 221 -0.77 11.30 -3.47
C ILE A 221 -1.48 9.95 -3.42
N ARG A 222 -1.14 8.98 -4.28
CA ARG A 222 -1.67 7.60 -4.18
C ARG A 222 -1.33 6.95 -2.84
N ARG A 223 -0.15 7.25 -2.29
CA ARG A 223 0.36 6.68 -1.03
C ARG A 223 -0.33 7.31 0.20
N SER A 224 -1.07 8.40 0.01
CA SER A 224 -1.85 9.06 1.07
C SER A 224 -3.22 8.43 1.30
N VAL A 225 -3.78 7.74 0.31
CA VAL A 225 -5.12 7.15 0.39
C VAL A 225 -5.06 5.74 0.93
N VAL A 226 -5.89 5.48 1.93
CA VAL A 226 -5.94 4.21 2.68
C VAL A 226 -7.36 3.65 2.71
N ARG A 227 -7.46 2.32 2.78
CA ARG A 227 -8.73 1.63 3.06
C ARG A 227 -8.96 1.61 4.55
N MET A 228 -10.13 2.02 5.00
CA MET A 228 -10.50 2.08 6.41
C MET A 228 -11.42 0.93 6.79
N LEU A 229 -11.10 0.24 7.88
CA LEU A 229 -12.01 -0.66 8.59
C LEU A 229 -12.40 0.00 9.92
N VAL A 230 -13.66 0.34 10.09
CA VAL A 230 -14.17 1.06 11.26
C VAL A 230 -15.04 0.13 12.10
N GLY A 231 -14.75 0.04 13.41
CA GLY A 231 -15.49 -0.81 14.34
C GLY A 231 -15.47 -2.30 13.99
N GLY A 232 -14.54 -2.73 13.13
CA GLY A 232 -14.48 -4.11 12.62
C GLY A 232 -15.66 -4.55 11.75
N VAL A 233 -16.53 -3.63 11.33
CA VAL A 233 -17.76 -3.95 10.58
C VAL A 233 -18.04 -3.09 9.36
N ASP A 234 -17.45 -1.88 9.29
CA ASP A 234 -17.73 -0.90 8.25
C ASP A 234 -16.48 -0.56 7.44
N TYR A 235 -16.67 -0.32 6.15
CA TYR A 235 -15.64 0.14 5.22
C TYR A 235 -15.87 1.55 4.72
N CYS A 236 -14.78 2.30 4.66
CA CYS A 236 -14.67 3.61 4.03
C CYS A 236 -13.26 3.82 3.44
N THR A 237 -13.05 4.99 2.86
CA THR A 237 -11.74 5.48 2.41
C THR A 237 -11.29 6.64 3.30
N GLY A 238 -9.99 6.73 3.58
CA GLY A 238 -9.39 7.84 4.30
C GLY A 238 -8.17 8.40 3.58
N THR A 239 -7.71 9.57 3.98
CA THR A 239 -6.51 10.21 3.42
C THR A 239 -5.62 10.75 4.51
N MET A 240 -4.35 10.33 4.53
CA MET A 240 -3.34 10.94 5.39
C MET A 240 -3.08 12.38 4.93
N ILE A 241 -3.08 13.35 5.84
CA ILE A 241 -3.04 14.78 5.51
C ILE A 241 -1.95 15.52 6.30
N ASN A 242 -1.22 16.41 5.61
CA ASN A 242 -0.15 17.21 6.20
C ASN A 242 -0.69 18.41 7.00
N ASN A 243 0.13 18.95 7.91
CA ASN A 243 -0.18 20.14 8.71
C ASN A 243 0.96 21.17 8.63
N THR A 244 0.71 22.42 9.00
CA THR A 244 1.70 23.50 8.82
C THR A 244 3.00 23.37 9.62
N ASN A 245 3.07 22.47 10.61
CA ASN A 245 4.34 22.15 11.27
C ASN A 245 5.26 21.27 10.41
N ASN A 246 4.76 20.58 9.37
CA ASN A 246 5.47 19.57 8.59
C ASN A 246 6.19 18.53 9.46
N ASP A 247 5.52 18.07 10.52
CA ASP A 247 6.13 17.24 11.57
C ASP A 247 5.84 15.73 11.41
N GLY A 248 5.11 15.34 10.38
CA GLY A 248 4.69 13.95 10.19
C GLY A 248 3.72 13.45 11.27
N THR A 249 2.96 14.34 11.93
CA THR A 249 1.84 13.93 12.78
C THR A 249 0.80 13.18 11.92
N PRO A 250 0.41 11.94 12.28
CA PRO A 250 -0.39 11.05 11.44
C PRO A 250 -1.88 11.41 11.49
N TYR A 251 -2.21 12.58 10.92
CA TYR A 251 -3.61 12.97 10.72
C TYR A 251 -4.21 12.24 9.53
N MET A 252 -5.44 11.77 9.69
CA MET A 252 -6.23 11.14 8.64
C MET A 252 -7.59 11.85 8.54
N ILE A 253 -7.92 12.33 7.34
CA ILE A 253 -9.20 12.97 7.03
C ILE A 253 -10.15 11.97 6.34
N THR A 254 -11.43 12.01 6.71
CA THR A 254 -12.50 11.18 6.13
C THR A 254 -13.88 11.86 6.31
N ALA A 255 -14.95 11.13 5.99
CA ALA A 255 -16.34 11.57 6.19
C ALA A 255 -16.87 11.19 7.59
N ALA A 256 -17.70 12.05 8.20
CA ALA A 256 -18.28 11.79 9.52
C ALA A 256 -19.16 10.54 9.52
N HIS A 257 -19.88 10.28 8.43
CA HIS A 257 -20.78 9.13 8.33
C HIS A 257 -20.08 7.76 8.33
N CYS A 258 -18.76 7.75 8.17
CA CYS A 258 -17.91 6.57 8.35
C CYS A 258 -17.65 6.29 9.83
N MET A 259 -17.68 7.32 10.67
CA MET A 259 -17.35 7.29 12.09
C MET A 259 -18.64 7.14 12.90
N LYS A 260 -19.18 5.92 12.95
CA LYS A 260 -20.33 5.62 13.81
C LYS A 260 -19.81 5.51 15.26
N GLU A 261 -20.14 6.49 16.10
CA GLU A 261 -19.80 6.58 17.54
C GLU A 261 -18.41 7.15 17.85
N ASP A 262 -18.27 7.80 19.02
CA ASP A 262 -17.02 8.46 19.45
C ASP A 262 -15.83 7.48 19.58
N ALA A 263 -16.11 6.20 19.85
CA ALA A 263 -15.11 5.13 19.95
C ALA A 263 -14.58 4.65 18.58
N ALA A 264 -15.17 5.12 17.47
CA ALA A 264 -14.78 4.73 16.13
C ALA A 264 -13.29 5.02 15.85
N GLY A 265 -12.72 6.11 16.40
CA GLY A 265 -11.30 6.41 16.27
C GLY A 265 -10.40 5.29 16.82
N SER A 266 -10.65 4.85 18.05
CA SER A 266 -9.87 3.78 18.71
C SER A 266 -10.05 2.39 18.08
N THR A 267 -11.13 2.19 17.33
CA THR A 267 -11.46 0.92 16.66
C THR A 267 -11.24 0.96 15.15
N THR A 268 -10.60 2.02 14.63
CA THR A 268 -10.29 2.17 13.21
C THR A 268 -8.96 1.48 12.87
N LEU A 269 -8.95 0.76 11.76
CA LEU A 269 -7.75 0.24 11.11
C LEU A 269 -7.58 0.89 9.73
N LEU A 270 -6.35 1.26 9.40
CA LEU A 270 -5.97 1.80 8.09
C LEU A 270 -5.10 0.77 7.38
N PHE A 271 -5.52 0.32 6.20
CA PHE A 271 -4.72 -0.52 5.32
C PHE A 271 -4.05 0.35 4.26
N PHE A 272 -2.72 0.34 4.25
CA PHE A 272 -1.87 0.99 3.28
C PHE A 272 -1.61 0.06 2.10
N ASN A 273 -1.33 0.65 0.92
CA ASN A 273 -0.88 -0.06 -0.27
C ASN A 273 -1.77 -1.25 -0.69
N TYR A 274 -3.05 -1.22 -0.33
CA TYR A 274 -4.05 -2.17 -0.82
C TYR A 274 -4.46 -1.82 -2.24
N GLU A 275 -3.56 -2.02 -3.20
CA GLU A 275 -3.73 -1.66 -4.60
C GLU A 275 -3.21 -2.77 -5.51
N SER A 276 -3.78 -2.89 -6.71
CA SER A 276 -3.24 -3.79 -7.74
C SER A 276 -1.77 -3.42 -8.01
N PRO A 277 -0.80 -4.33 -7.83
CA PRO A 277 0.62 -3.97 -7.88
C PRO A 277 1.09 -3.51 -9.26
N HIS A 278 0.49 -4.02 -10.33
CA HIS A 278 0.79 -3.64 -11.71
C HIS A 278 -0.48 -3.63 -12.56
N CYS A 279 -0.52 -2.78 -13.58
CA CYS A 279 -1.54 -2.84 -14.62
C CYS A 279 -1.18 -3.93 -15.64
N ALA A 280 -1.21 -5.19 -15.21
CA ALA A 280 -0.86 -6.32 -16.06
C ALA A 280 -2.11 -6.95 -16.67
N VAL A 281 -2.01 -7.33 -17.95
CA VAL A 281 -2.93 -8.30 -18.55
C VAL A 281 -2.43 -9.68 -18.13
N ILE A 282 -3.31 -10.49 -17.55
CA ILE A 282 -2.98 -11.83 -17.07
C ILE A 282 -3.59 -12.86 -18.01
N ASP A 283 -2.74 -13.69 -18.61
CA ASP A 283 -3.14 -14.75 -19.56
C ASP A 283 -4.08 -14.23 -20.68
N GLY A 284 -3.82 -13.01 -21.18
CA GLY A 284 -4.63 -12.37 -22.22
C GLY A 284 -6.00 -11.87 -21.75
N SER A 285 -6.22 -11.79 -20.43
CA SER A 285 -7.45 -11.31 -19.81
C SER A 285 -7.18 -10.23 -18.75
N ASN A 286 -8.09 -9.27 -18.61
CA ASN A 286 -8.03 -8.25 -17.56
C ASN A 286 -8.47 -8.85 -16.22
N LEU A 287 -7.69 -9.79 -15.68
CA LEU A 287 -7.90 -10.30 -14.33
C LEU A 287 -7.44 -9.25 -13.33
N GLN A 288 -8.31 -8.94 -12.39
CA GLN A 288 -7.98 -8.07 -11.28
C GLN A 288 -7.04 -8.79 -10.30
N THR A 289 -5.97 -8.11 -9.91
CA THR A 289 -5.06 -8.56 -8.88
C THR A 289 -5.28 -7.78 -7.59
N LEU A 290 -5.09 -8.46 -6.46
CA LEU A 290 -5.23 -7.88 -5.13
C LEU A 290 -3.88 -7.39 -4.60
N GLY A 291 -3.90 -6.25 -3.92
CA GLY A 291 -2.76 -5.76 -3.17
C GLY A 291 -2.56 -6.47 -1.83
N THR A 292 -1.41 -6.21 -1.20
CA THR A 292 -1.14 -6.71 0.14
C THR A 292 -2.15 -6.16 1.17
N SER A 293 -2.54 -7.01 2.12
CA SER A 293 -3.37 -6.62 3.27
C SER A 293 -2.62 -6.68 4.61
N SER A 294 -1.29 -6.82 4.58
CA SER A 294 -0.45 -6.93 5.78
C SER A 294 0.11 -5.60 6.29
N GLN A 295 -0.09 -4.51 5.56
CA GLN A 295 0.40 -3.19 5.92
C GLN A 295 -0.73 -2.36 6.52
N SER A 296 -0.88 -2.43 7.84
CA SER A 296 -1.95 -1.74 8.55
C SER A 296 -1.47 -1.14 9.86
N ILE A 297 -2.10 -0.02 10.23
CA ILE A 297 -2.01 0.54 11.58
C ILE A 297 -3.40 0.66 12.17
N THR A 298 -3.48 0.74 13.50
CA THR A 298 -4.75 0.77 14.21
C THR A 298 -4.77 1.83 15.29
N GLY A 299 -5.99 2.22 15.69
CA GLY A 299 -6.21 3.10 16.82
C GLY A 299 -5.88 4.57 16.55
N GLY A 300 -6.79 5.44 16.96
CA GLY A 300 -6.61 6.88 16.86
C GLY A 300 -7.57 7.65 17.73
N GLU A 301 -7.29 8.93 17.89
CA GLU A 301 -8.14 9.86 18.59
C GLU A 301 -8.93 10.68 17.58
N THR A 302 -10.26 10.71 17.72
CA THR A 302 -11.12 11.59 16.93
C THR A 302 -10.86 13.05 17.32
N LYS A 303 -10.37 13.84 16.37
CA LYS A 303 -10.05 15.27 16.55
C LYS A 303 -11.15 16.18 16.03
N VAL A 304 -11.76 15.81 14.91
CA VAL A 304 -12.93 16.50 14.35
C VAL A 304 -13.96 15.44 14.04
N LEU A 305 -15.22 15.68 14.45
CA LEU A 305 -16.36 14.88 14.01
C LEU A 305 -17.60 15.76 13.99
N VAL A 306 -18.10 16.06 12.79
CA VAL A 306 -19.27 16.93 12.61
C VAL A 306 -20.25 16.30 11.62
N ASP A 307 -21.21 15.55 12.16
CA ASP A 307 -22.27 14.89 11.39
C ASP A 307 -23.13 15.85 10.57
N SER A 308 -23.22 17.14 10.91
CA SER A 308 -23.99 18.08 10.10
C SER A 308 -23.25 18.56 8.84
N LEU A 309 -21.93 18.33 8.77
CA LEU A 309 -21.03 18.77 7.70
C LEU A 309 -20.35 17.59 6.99
N ASP A 310 -20.54 16.37 7.50
CA ASP A 310 -19.91 15.15 7.03
C ASP A 310 -18.37 15.18 7.07
N ILE A 311 -17.79 15.80 8.09
CA ILE A 311 -16.34 15.91 8.22
C ILE A 311 -15.84 15.17 9.44
N ALA A 312 -14.74 14.44 9.26
CA ALA A 312 -13.98 13.85 10.35
C ALA A 312 -12.47 13.98 10.13
N LEU A 313 -11.76 14.15 11.24
CA LEU A 313 -10.30 14.12 11.32
C LEU A 313 -9.91 13.25 12.50
N LEU A 314 -9.05 12.27 12.25
CA LEU A 314 -8.45 11.44 13.28
C LEU A 314 -6.97 11.78 13.39
N LYS A 315 -6.43 11.68 14.60
CA LYS A 315 -5.00 11.57 14.84
C LYS A 315 -4.71 10.12 15.21
N MET A 316 -4.01 9.39 14.35
CA MET A 316 -3.60 8.02 14.67
C MET A 316 -2.65 8.06 15.88
N GLU A 317 -2.71 7.04 16.74
CA GLU A 317 -1.84 7.01 17.94
C GLU A 317 -0.35 6.92 17.53
N GLU A 318 -0.10 6.34 16.36
CA GLU A 318 1.23 6.06 15.87
C GLU A 318 1.41 6.47 14.41
N ARG A 319 2.67 6.72 14.07
CA ARG A 319 3.08 7.04 12.72
C ARG A 319 3.21 5.74 11.91
N PRO A 320 2.66 5.67 10.67
CA PRO A 320 2.84 4.50 9.83
C PRO A 320 4.33 4.25 9.59
N PRO A 321 4.83 3.00 9.69
CA PRO A 321 6.23 2.68 9.47
C PRO A 321 6.76 3.16 8.11
N ALA A 322 8.04 3.53 8.05
CA ALA A 322 8.68 4.03 6.83
C ALA A 322 8.56 3.09 5.63
N TYR A 323 8.59 1.78 5.89
CA TYR A 323 8.50 0.74 4.86
C TYR A 323 7.07 0.58 4.29
N TYR A 324 6.05 1.20 4.90
CA TYR A 324 4.74 1.37 4.26
C TYR A 324 4.75 2.52 3.24
N ARG A 325 5.85 3.29 3.17
CA ARG A 325 6.03 4.45 2.28
C ARG A 325 4.89 5.46 2.38
N PRO A 326 4.42 5.84 3.59
CA PRO A 326 3.27 6.74 3.72
C PRO A 326 3.57 8.11 3.10
N TYR A 327 2.56 8.74 2.51
CA TYR A 327 2.62 10.13 2.07
C TYR A 327 1.46 10.90 2.68
N TYR A 328 1.70 12.12 3.15
CA TYR A 328 0.67 12.95 3.77
C TYR A 328 0.30 14.03 2.78
N ALA A 329 -0.92 13.97 2.27
CA ALA A 329 -1.39 14.85 1.21
C ALA A 329 -1.34 16.33 1.63
N GLY A 330 -0.99 17.18 0.67
CA GLY A 330 -1.15 18.61 0.77
C GLY A 330 -2.61 19.03 0.64
N TRP A 331 -2.91 20.28 0.93
CA TRP A 331 -4.26 20.83 0.88
C TRP A 331 -4.26 22.29 0.43
N THR A 332 -5.40 22.75 -0.08
CA THR A 332 -5.60 24.14 -0.48
C THR A 332 -6.96 24.67 0.00
N LEU A 333 -6.98 25.94 0.41
CA LEU A 333 -8.18 26.69 0.78
C LEU A 333 -8.72 27.51 -0.39
N SER A 334 -8.28 27.21 -1.62
CA SER A 334 -8.81 27.84 -2.83
C SER A 334 -10.32 27.56 -2.97
N SER A 335 -11.10 28.62 -3.14
CA SER A 335 -12.52 28.54 -3.51
C SER A 335 -12.74 28.33 -5.01
N SER A 336 -11.66 28.24 -5.80
CA SER A 336 -11.69 28.05 -7.25
C SER A 336 -10.53 27.15 -7.67
N PRO A 337 -10.53 25.87 -7.25
CA PRO A 337 -9.50 24.92 -7.67
C PRO A 337 -9.65 24.61 -9.17
N SER A 338 -8.58 24.11 -9.79
CA SER A 338 -8.51 23.89 -11.24
C SER A 338 -8.38 22.42 -11.60
N ALA A 339 -9.01 22.02 -12.70
CA ALA A 339 -8.92 20.69 -13.30
C ALA A 339 -7.54 20.44 -13.95
N PRO A 340 -7.12 19.18 -14.18
CA PRO A 340 -7.87 17.96 -13.91
C PRO A 340 -8.05 17.70 -12.41
N PHE A 341 -9.20 17.16 -12.05
CA PHE A 341 -9.47 16.66 -10.71
C PHE A 341 -9.32 15.15 -10.69
N VAL A 342 -8.76 14.62 -9.62
CA VAL A 342 -8.64 13.17 -9.41
C VAL A 342 -9.14 12.78 -8.03
N SER A 343 -9.84 11.65 -7.97
CA SER A 343 -10.29 11.03 -6.73
C SER A 343 -9.73 9.62 -6.67
N ILE A 344 -8.98 9.31 -5.61
CA ILE A 344 -8.37 8.00 -5.39
C ILE A 344 -9.16 7.32 -4.26
N HIS A 345 -9.65 6.09 -4.46
CA HIS A 345 -10.64 5.51 -3.54
C HIS A 345 -10.68 3.99 -3.53
N HIS A 346 -11.41 3.40 -2.57
CA HIS A 346 -11.66 1.96 -2.44
C HIS A 346 -13.15 1.63 -2.66
N PRO A 347 -13.62 1.58 -3.92
CA PRO A 347 -15.01 1.25 -4.23
C PRO A 347 -15.31 -0.21 -3.88
N GLN A 348 -16.44 -0.47 -3.23
CA GLN A 348 -16.85 -1.75 -2.62
C GLN A 348 -15.82 -2.37 -1.65
N GLY A 349 -14.85 -1.59 -1.15
CA GLY A 349 -13.73 -2.12 -0.38
C GLY A 349 -12.65 -2.83 -1.22
N ASP A 350 -12.75 -2.73 -2.55
CA ASP A 350 -11.83 -3.28 -3.55
C ASP A 350 -10.45 -2.58 -3.50
N VAL A 351 -9.49 -3.08 -4.27
CA VAL A 351 -8.19 -2.44 -4.48
C VAL A 351 -8.35 -1.00 -4.91
N LYS A 352 -7.34 -0.19 -4.59
CA LYS A 352 -7.34 1.24 -4.84
C LYS A 352 -7.56 1.56 -6.32
N LYS A 353 -8.58 2.38 -6.58
CA LYS A 353 -8.97 2.87 -7.90
C LYS A 353 -8.77 4.38 -8.01
N ILE A 354 -8.81 4.89 -9.22
CA ILE A 354 -8.83 6.32 -9.52
C ILE A 354 -10.04 6.69 -10.40
N SER A 355 -10.54 7.90 -10.20
CA SER A 355 -11.56 8.52 -11.04
C SER A 355 -11.14 9.93 -11.38
N THR A 356 -11.31 10.33 -12.64
CA THR A 356 -10.82 11.61 -13.17
C THR A 356 -11.97 12.48 -13.61
N PHE A 357 -11.83 13.79 -13.43
CA PHE A 357 -12.81 14.77 -13.87
C PHE A 357 -12.12 15.99 -14.48
N SER A 358 -12.43 16.29 -15.73
CA SER A 358 -11.83 17.39 -16.50
C SER A 358 -12.68 18.68 -16.53
N GLY A 359 -13.88 18.64 -15.93
CA GLY A 359 -14.79 19.80 -15.88
C GLY A 359 -14.55 20.71 -14.68
N GLU A 360 -15.46 21.67 -14.46
CA GLU A 360 -15.44 22.57 -13.30
C GLU A 360 -16.25 21.99 -12.15
N LEU A 361 -15.73 22.12 -10.92
CA LEU A 361 -16.48 21.77 -9.71
C LEU A 361 -17.56 22.82 -9.42
N GLU A 362 -18.80 22.38 -9.31
CA GLU A 362 -19.92 23.27 -9.00
C GLU A 362 -20.21 23.28 -7.50
N ALA A 363 -20.42 24.45 -6.91
CA ALA A 363 -20.92 24.52 -5.54
C ALA A 363 -22.39 24.05 -5.49
N SER A 364 -22.69 23.06 -4.65
CA SER A 364 -24.02 22.42 -4.60
C SER A 364 -24.39 21.94 -3.20
N THR A 365 -25.69 21.76 -2.94
CA THR A 365 -26.20 21.16 -1.70
C THR A 365 -26.49 19.69 -1.95
N TYR A 366 -25.89 18.80 -1.16
CA TYR A 366 -26.20 17.37 -1.21
C TYR A 366 -27.46 17.04 -0.41
N ASN A 367 -28.63 16.94 -1.07
CA ASN A 367 -29.93 16.72 -0.43
C ASN A 367 -30.71 15.50 -0.98
N PHE A 368 -30.00 14.49 -1.51
CA PHE A 368 -30.63 13.34 -2.18
C PHE A 368 -31.38 12.40 -1.24
N LEU A 369 -30.96 12.31 0.02
CA LEU A 369 -31.68 11.53 1.03
C LEU A 369 -32.57 12.48 1.83
N SER A 370 -33.86 12.17 1.92
CA SER A 370 -34.75 12.84 2.86
C SER A 370 -34.19 12.64 4.27
N ASN A 371 -33.82 13.72 4.95
CA ASN A 371 -33.08 13.74 6.21
C ASN A 371 -31.58 13.39 6.12
N SER A 372 -30.90 13.63 4.99
CA SER A 372 -29.42 13.64 4.97
C SER A 372 -28.93 14.67 6.00
N PRO A 373 -28.24 14.24 7.09
CA PRO A 373 -27.83 15.18 8.15
C PRO A 373 -26.82 16.21 7.62
N TYR A 374 -26.18 15.94 6.48
CA TYR A 374 -25.18 16.76 5.82
C TYR A 374 -25.75 17.85 4.90
N ALA A 375 -27.07 17.89 4.68
CA ALA A 375 -27.75 18.88 3.84
C ALA A 375 -28.06 20.20 4.57
N GLN A 376 -27.52 20.40 5.78
CA GLN A 376 -27.87 21.53 6.65
C GLN A 376 -27.21 22.86 6.24
N VAL A 377 -26.22 22.81 5.35
CA VAL A 377 -25.52 24.00 4.85
C VAL A 377 -25.64 24.07 3.33
N ASP A 378 -26.23 25.15 2.83
CA ASP A 378 -26.40 25.36 1.40
C ASP A 378 -25.05 25.49 0.68
N ASN A 379 -24.94 24.83 -0.47
CA ASN A 379 -23.78 24.87 -1.34
C ASN A 379 -22.48 24.51 -0.62
N PHE A 380 -22.51 23.54 0.30
CA PHE A 380 -21.36 23.10 1.08
C PHE A 380 -20.51 22.02 0.38
N HIS A 381 -20.96 21.51 -0.75
CA HIS A 381 -20.28 20.46 -1.51
C HIS A 381 -19.80 20.96 -2.86
N TRP A 382 -18.66 20.44 -3.33
CA TRP A 382 -18.30 20.37 -4.73
C TRP A 382 -19.08 19.25 -5.39
N ARG A 383 -19.75 19.54 -6.50
CA ARG A 383 -20.40 18.55 -7.34
C ARG A 383 -19.51 18.22 -8.51
N VAL A 384 -19.17 16.95 -8.64
CA VAL A 384 -18.68 16.35 -9.89
C VAL A 384 -19.92 16.00 -10.70
N SER A 385 -20.13 16.72 -11.81
CA SER A 385 -21.33 16.55 -12.63
C SER A 385 -21.34 15.20 -13.34
N GLU A 386 -20.21 14.80 -13.92
CA GLU A 386 -19.99 13.53 -14.61
C GLU A 386 -18.49 13.19 -14.62
N TRP A 387 -18.11 12.01 -14.13
CA TRP A 387 -16.72 11.56 -14.18
C TRP A 387 -16.27 11.35 -15.63
N THR A 388 -15.04 11.76 -15.93
CA THR A 388 -14.38 11.52 -17.23
C THR A 388 -13.93 10.06 -17.33
N THR A 389 -13.34 9.51 -16.26
CA THR A 389 -13.01 8.09 -16.13
C THR A 389 -13.42 7.59 -14.75
N GLY A 390 -13.86 6.32 -14.68
CA GLY A 390 -14.29 5.68 -13.44
C GLY A 390 -15.63 6.18 -12.91
N ALA A 391 -15.91 5.80 -11.67
CA ALA A 391 -16.98 6.31 -10.84
C ALA A 391 -16.56 6.19 -9.38
N THR A 392 -17.39 6.64 -8.44
CA THR A 392 -17.27 6.18 -7.05
C THR A 392 -18.35 5.15 -6.76
N GLU A 393 -18.18 4.34 -5.73
CA GLU A 393 -19.19 3.36 -5.28
C GLU A 393 -19.28 3.35 -3.75
N ARG A 394 -19.99 2.38 -3.14
CA ARG A 394 -20.00 2.22 -1.68
C ARG A 394 -18.56 1.97 -1.20
N GLY A 395 -18.18 2.38 0.00
CA GLY A 395 -16.78 2.27 0.46
C GLY A 395 -15.84 3.38 -0.05
N SER A 396 -16.16 4.06 -1.15
CA SER A 396 -15.46 5.28 -1.58
C SER A 396 -15.68 6.47 -0.63
N SER A 397 -16.70 6.39 0.23
CA SER A 397 -16.99 7.42 1.25
C SER A 397 -15.74 7.89 2.00
N GLY A 398 -15.58 9.21 2.11
CA GLY A 398 -14.41 9.83 2.73
C GLY A 398 -13.19 10.00 1.81
N CYS A 399 -13.20 9.46 0.59
CA CYS A 399 -12.10 9.62 -0.35
C CYS A 399 -11.86 11.10 -0.72
N PRO A 400 -10.62 11.49 -1.04
CA PRO A 400 -10.28 12.86 -1.37
C PRO A 400 -10.69 13.17 -2.82
N ILE A 401 -10.87 14.44 -3.11
CA ILE A 401 -10.73 14.98 -4.46
C ILE A 401 -9.56 15.97 -4.47
N PHE A 402 -8.61 15.74 -5.38
CA PHE A 402 -7.42 16.55 -5.58
C PHE A 402 -7.58 17.43 -6.82
N ASP A 403 -6.98 18.63 -6.78
CA ASP A 403 -6.88 19.52 -7.95
C ASP A 403 -5.66 19.18 -8.83
N ALA A 404 -5.44 19.99 -9.87
CA ALA A 404 -4.33 19.82 -10.81
C ALA A 404 -2.93 19.91 -10.17
N ASN A 405 -2.82 20.47 -8.97
CA ASN A 405 -1.56 20.53 -8.21
C ASN A 405 -1.45 19.39 -7.19
N ASN A 406 -2.32 18.37 -7.28
CA ASN A 406 -2.41 17.27 -6.32
C ASN A 406 -2.72 17.73 -4.89
N LEU A 407 -3.38 18.88 -4.71
CA LEU A 407 -3.79 19.38 -3.39
C LEU A 407 -5.23 19.01 -3.09
N LEU A 408 -5.50 18.56 -1.87
CA LEU A 408 -6.85 18.19 -1.43
C LEU A 408 -7.76 19.41 -1.42
N VAL A 409 -8.94 19.28 -2.05
CA VAL A 409 -9.99 20.33 -2.08
C VAL A 409 -11.31 19.89 -1.46
N GLY A 410 -11.45 18.61 -1.12
CA GLY A 410 -12.64 18.05 -0.49
C GLY A 410 -12.59 16.55 -0.22
N THR A 411 -13.60 16.03 0.48
CA THR A 411 -13.79 14.60 0.78
C THR A 411 -15.19 14.13 0.40
N LEU A 412 -15.33 12.90 -0.12
CA LEU A 412 -16.61 12.39 -0.64
C LEU A 412 -17.62 12.17 0.48
N SER A 413 -18.77 12.86 0.39
CA SER A 413 -19.94 12.55 1.20
C SER A 413 -20.80 11.47 0.57
N GLY A 414 -20.96 11.48 -0.75
CA GLY A 414 -21.79 10.52 -1.47
C GLY A 414 -22.29 11.07 -2.81
N GLY A 415 -23.25 10.38 -3.43
CA GLY A 415 -23.74 10.78 -4.74
C GLY A 415 -24.59 9.71 -5.44
N GLN A 416 -24.73 9.86 -6.75
CA GLN A 416 -25.51 8.94 -7.60
C GLN A 416 -24.63 8.12 -8.54
N ALA A 417 -23.32 8.35 -8.57
CA ALA A 417 -22.48 7.74 -9.58
C ALA A 417 -22.43 6.21 -9.43
N TYR A 418 -22.33 5.50 -10.54
CA TYR A 418 -21.92 4.10 -10.64
C TYR A 418 -21.49 3.87 -12.09
N CYS A 419 -20.93 2.72 -12.44
CA CYS A 419 -20.37 2.54 -13.79
C CYS A 419 -21.35 2.74 -14.96
N GLY A 420 -22.63 2.45 -14.78
CA GLY A 420 -23.65 2.70 -15.81
C GLY A 420 -24.21 4.13 -15.80
N ASN A 421 -23.84 4.96 -14.84
CA ASN A 421 -24.30 6.34 -14.69
C ASN A 421 -23.31 7.12 -13.80
N PRO A 422 -22.14 7.54 -14.32
CA PRO A 422 -21.04 8.09 -13.52
C PRO A 422 -21.25 9.58 -13.17
N ILE A 423 -22.47 9.98 -12.82
CA ILE A 423 -22.85 11.38 -12.61
C ILE A 423 -23.13 11.69 -11.14
N ASN A 424 -22.96 12.96 -10.78
CA ASN A 424 -23.37 13.55 -9.50
C ASN A 424 -22.76 12.88 -8.26
N ASP A 425 -21.48 13.08 -8.03
CA ASP A 425 -20.87 12.88 -6.70
C ASP A 425 -20.60 14.23 -6.01
N TYR A 426 -20.68 14.22 -4.68
CA TYR A 426 -20.66 15.41 -3.83
C TYR A 426 -19.56 15.28 -2.78
N PHE A 427 -18.57 16.17 -2.87
CA PHE A 427 -17.43 16.24 -1.97
C PHE A 427 -17.56 17.47 -1.09
N THR A 428 -17.32 17.39 0.21
CA THR A 428 -17.31 18.56 1.09
C THR A 428 -16.30 19.59 0.58
N GLN A 429 -16.67 20.89 0.56
CA GLN A 429 -15.73 21.95 0.21
C GLN A 429 -14.75 22.17 1.36
N PHE A 430 -13.51 21.68 1.22
CA PHE A 430 -12.50 21.72 2.29
C PHE A 430 -12.28 23.15 2.82
N TYR A 431 -12.16 24.15 1.92
CA TYR A 431 -11.99 25.54 2.32
C TYR A 431 -13.15 26.10 3.16
N LYS A 432 -14.40 25.64 2.93
CA LYS A 432 -15.55 26.04 3.75
C LYS A 432 -15.56 25.31 5.08
N ALA A 433 -15.12 24.07 5.12
CA ALA A 433 -15.07 23.24 6.32
C ALA A 433 -13.93 23.65 7.28
N TRP A 434 -12.88 24.29 6.75
CA TRP A 434 -11.65 24.66 7.45
C TRP A 434 -11.86 25.26 8.84
N ASP A 435 -12.74 26.27 8.95
CA ASP A 435 -13.03 27.00 10.19
C ASP A 435 -14.52 27.34 10.35
N LYS A 436 -15.41 26.53 9.76
CA LYS A 436 -16.87 26.75 9.78
C LYS A 436 -17.45 26.91 11.19
N ASN A 437 -16.97 26.11 12.12
CA ASN A 437 -17.37 26.10 13.52
C ASN A 437 -16.23 26.65 14.39
N THR A 438 -16.56 27.15 15.58
CA THR A 438 -15.59 27.77 16.49
C THR A 438 -14.95 26.80 17.48
N GLU A 439 -15.61 25.68 17.78
CA GLU A 439 -15.10 24.67 18.71
C GLU A 439 -13.95 23.90 18.07
N GLU A 440 -12.87 23.68 18.81
CA GLU A 440 -11.64 23.02 18.33
C GLU A 440 -11.90 21.63 17.76
N ASN A 441 -12.86 20.90 18.32
CA ASN A 441 -13.25 19.57 17.86
C ASN A 441 -14.25 19.57 16.69
N ALA A 442 -14.53 20.74 16.10
CA ALA A 442 -15.55 20.91 15.08
C ALA A 442 -15.04 21.59 13.80
N HIS A 443 -13.72 21.74 13.64
CA HIS A 443 -13.11 22.35 12.46
C HIS A 443 -11.65 21.89 12.27
N PHE A 444 -11.12 22.00 11.05
CA PHE A 444 -9.78 21.47 10.70
C PHE A 444 -8.62 22.38 11.10
N LYS A 445 -8.82 23.71 11.07
CA LYS A 445 -7.78 24.72 11.30
C LYS A 445 -6.97 24.50 12.58
N SER A 446 -7.60 24.20 13.72
CA SER A 446 -6.88 23.96 14.97
C SER A 446 -5.82 22.85 14.89
N TRP A 447 -6.03 21.87 14.01
CA TRP A 447 -5.18 20.69 13.90
C TRP A 447 -4.22 20.77 12.72
N LEU A 448 -4.67 21.35 11.60
CA LEU A 448 -3.90 21.42 10.36
C LEU A 448 -3.09 22.74 10.23
N ASP A 449 -3.46 23.79 10.95
CA ASP A 449 -2.65 25.00 11.14
C ASP A 449 -2.56 25.42 12.62
N PRO A 450 -1.93 24.59 13.48
CA PRO A 450 -1.94 24.79 14.93
C PRO A 450 -1.18 26.06 15.38
N GLN A 451 -0.24 26.55 14.56
CA GLN A 451 0.47 27.81 14.80
C GLN A 451 -0.27 29.03 14.24
N ASN A 452 -1.42 28.83 13.59
CA ASN A 452 -2.21 29.87 12.94
C ASN A 452 -1.35 30.74 12.00
N LEU A 453 -0.56 30.09 11.15
CA LEU A 453 0.30 30.75 10.16
C LEU A 453 -0.53 31.43 9.05
N GLY A 454 -1.79 31.04 8.89
CA GLY A 454 -2.68 31.58 7.86
C GLY A 454 -2.36 31.09 6.46
N ALA A 455 -1.72 29.92 6.35
CA ALA A 455 -1.40 29.27 5.09
C ALA A 455 -2.67 29.07 4.26
N GLN A 456 -2.62 29.44 2.97
CA GLN A 456 -3.73 29.24 2.03
C GLN A 456 -3.63 27.91 1.29
N SER A 457 -2.43 27.34 1.23
CA SER A 457 -2.14 26.01 0.73
C SER A 457 -0.89 25.48 1.39
N LEU A 458 -0.73 24.16 1.34
CA LEU A 458 0.43 23.43 1.86
C LEU A 458 0.69 22.23 0.94
N GLU A 459 1.94 22.05 0.54
CA GLU A 459 2.38 20.87 -0.22
C GLU A 459 2.28 19.59 0.64
N GLY A 460 2.23 18.45 -0.02
CA GLY A 460 2.29 17.18 0.69
C GLY A 460 3.67 16.92 1.29
N LEU A 461 3.73 15.94 2.17
CA LEU A 461 4.91 15.55 2.93
C LEU A 461 5.12 14.05 2.81
N ASP A 462 6.26 13.64 2.26
CA ASP A 462 6.82 12.32 2.58
C ASP A 462 7.58 12.47 3.90
N PRO A 463 7.08 11.91 5.01
CA PRO A 463 7.66 12.20 6.30
C PRO A 463 8.99 11.45 6.47
N TYR A 464 9.36 10.55 5.55
CA TYR A 464 10.61 9.79 5.51
C TYR A 464 11.48 10.12 4.28
N ALA A 465 11.29 11.30 3.67
CA ALA A 465 12.02 11.72 2.46
C ALA A 465 13.55 11.64 2.55
N ASP A 466 14.14 11.79 3.75
CA ASP A 466 15.59 11.73 3.96
C ASP A 466 16.16 10.31 3.84
N ASN A 467 15.34 9.27 4.06
CA ASN A 467 15.71 7.86 3.89
C ASN A 467 14.49 7.06 3.40
N PRO A 468 14.11 7.21 2.12
CA PRO A 468 12.90 6.61 1.60
C PRO A 468 13.10 5.12 1.35
N PHE A 469 12.03 4.36 1.58
CA PHE A 469 11.92 3.02 1.05
C PHE A 469 11.50 3.06 -0.41
N VAL A 470 12.17 2.27 -1.24
CA VAL A 470 11.92 2.12 -2.67
C VAL A 470 11.49 0.68 -2.94
N ARG A 471 10.42 0.51 -3.72
CA ARG A 471 10.03 -0.78 -4.29
C ARG A 471 10.73 -0.93 -5.63
N ILE A 472 11.47 -2.01 -5.80
CA ILE A 472 12.27 -2.30 -7.00
C ILE A 472 11.63 -3.51 -7.69
N SER A 473 11.28 -3.35 -8.95
CA SER A 473 10.58 -4.35 -9.78
C SER A 473 11.33 -4.52 -11.11
N ASN A 474 11.34 -5.73 -11.64
CA ASN A 474 11.69 -6.01 -13.04
C ASN A 474 10.45 -6.31 -13.90
N VAL A 475 9.25 -6.31 -13.30
CA VAL A 475 7.99 -6.22 -14.04
C VAL A 475 7.81 -4.76 -14.43
N GLU A 476 7.73 -4.53 -15.74
CA GLU A 476 7.66 -3.22 -16.39
C GLU A 476 6.23 -2.93 -16.86
N THR A 477 5.91 -1.65 -16.99
CA THR A 477 4.64 -1.18 -17.53
C THR A 477 4.39 -1.75 -18.92
N GLY A 478 3.27 -2.46 -19.09
CA GLY A 478 2.87 -3.07 -20.37
C GLY A 478 3.32 -4.52 -20.55
N ASP A 479 3.99 -5.11 -19.57
CA ASP A 479 4.25 -6.55 -19.53
C ASP A 479 2.96 -7.37 -19.42
N ASP A 480 2.93 -8.52 -20.11
CA ASP A 480 1.94 -9.56 -19.86
C ASP A 480 2.45 -10.48 -18.74
N ALA A 481 1.59 -10.83 -17.81
CA ALA A 481 1.88 -11.83 -16.79
C ALA A 481 1.24 -13.17 -17.16
N ILE A 482 2.06 -14.23 -17.18
CA ILE A 482 1.63 -15.58 -17.53
C ILE A 482 1.98 -16.59 -16.44
N ASP A 483 1.21 -17.68 -16.37
CA ASP A 483 1.46 -18.79 -15.43
C ASP A 483 2.09 -20.02 -16.10
N SER A 484 1.88 -20.19 -17.40
CA SER A 484 2.27 -21.35 -18.19
C SER A 484 2.67 -20.96 -19.62
N ASP A 485 3.53 -21.75 -20.25
CA ASP A 485 3.89 -21.63 -21.66
C ASP A 485 3.57 -22.95 -22.38
N VAL A 486 3.27 -22.87 -23.67
CA VAL A 486 2.90 -24.02 -24.53
C VAL A 486 4.00 -25.10 -24.59
N THR A 487 5.24 -24.74 -24.26
CA THR A 487 6.41 -25.61 -24.25
C THR A 487 6.59 -26.38 -22.94
N VAL A 488 5.90 -25.98 -21.87
CA VAL A 488 6.04 -26.52 -20.52
C VAL A 488 4.74 -27.20 -20.08
N ASP A 489 4.80 -28.48 -19.71
CA ASP A 489 3.68 -29.16 -19.04
C ASP A 489 3.80 -28.90 -17.53
N GLY A 490 2.95 -27.99 -17.02
CA GLY A 490 2.97 -27.45 -15.67
C GLY A 490 3.17 -25.92 -15.62
N TYR A 491 3.44 -25.37 -14.45
CA TYR A 491 3.65 -23.93 -14.25
C TYR A 491 5.11 -23.52 -14.54
N LEU A 492 5.32 -22.36 -15.18
CA LEU A 492 6.66 -21.86 -15.54
C LEU A 492 7.55 -21.65 -14.31
N ALA A 493 6.99 -21.07 -13.26
CA ALA A 493 7.63 -20.87 -11.97
C ALA A 493 6.90 -21.71 -10.91
N GLY A 494 6.72 -23.00 -11.16
CA GLY A 494 6.07 -23.94 -10.25
C GLY A 494 6.59 -25.37 -10.48
N HIS A 495 5.82 -26.40 -10.08
CA HIS A 495 6.18 -27.74 -10.52
C HIS A 495 5.85 -27.88 -12.01
N ASN A 496 6.77 -28.51 -12.72
CA ASN A 496 6.62 -28.78 -14.14
C ASN A 496 7.50 -29.96 -14.54
N VAL A 497 7.39 -30.38 -15.79
CA VAL A 497 8.20 -31.47 -16.36
C VAL A 497 9.71 -31.21 -16.34
N MET A 498 10.16 -29.97 -16.15
CA MET A 498 11.57 -29.62 -16.05
C MET A 498 12.13 -29.84 -14.64
N GLN A 499 11.28 -30.06 -13.63
CA GLN A 499 11.67 -30.38 -12.24
C GLN A 499 12.61 -29.33 -11.63
N ALA A 500 12.41 -28.05 -11.96
CA ALA A 500 13.12 -26.94 -11.31
C ALA A 500 12.70 -26.86 -9.83
N THR A 501 13.67 -26.74 -8.92
CA THR A 501 13.37 -26.69 -7.48
C THR A 501 13.46 -25.30 -6.88
N MET A 502 14.21 -24.40 -7.51
CA MET A 502 14.34 -23.01 -7.09
C MET A 502 14.24 -22.06 -8.27
N PHE A 503 13.71 -20.87 -8.00
CA PHE A 503 13.54 -19.78 -8.95
C PHE A 503 14.12 -18.51 -8.34
N ALA A 504 14.77 -17.68 -9.14
CA ALA A 504 15.36 -16.44 -8.66
C ALA A 504 15.24 -15.31 -9.68
N GLU A 505 14.96 -14.11 -9.19
CA GLU A 505 14.89 -12.87 -9.93
C GLU A 505 16.17 -12.07 -9.71
N LYS A 506 16.79 -11.61 -10.80
CA LYS A 506 18.04 -10.85 -10.78
C LYS A 506 17.80 -9.36 -10.73
N PHE A 507 18.32 -8.69 -9.71
CA PHE A 507 18.36 -7.25 -9.61
C PHE A 507 19.74 -6.72 -9.98
N THR A 508 19.78 -5.69 -10.83
CA THR A 508 21.02 -5.08 -11.32
C THR A 508 20.94 -3.56 -11.20
N GLY A 509 22.02 -2.85 -11.55
CA GLY A 509 21.99 -1.39 -11.52
C GLY A 509 22.14 -0.76 -10.13
N ILE A 510 22.20 -1.58 -9.09
CA ILE A 510 22.39 -1.17 -7.70
C ILE A 510 23.87 -1.28 -7.35
N LYS A 511 24.44 -0.25 -6.75
CA LYS A 511 25.76 -0.26 -6.12
C LYS A 511 25.68 -0.80 -4.70
N SER A 512 24.69 -0.36 -3.93
CA SER A 512 24.36 -0.88 -2.60
C SER A 512 22.91 -0.63 -2.24
N ALA A 513 22.30 -1.51 -1.44
CA ALA A 513 20.98 -1.32 -0.86
C ALA A 513 20.83 -2.16 0.42
N ILE A 514 19.83 -1.83 1.24
CA ILE A 514 19.41 -2.65 2.39
C ILE A 514 18.01 -3.18 2.10
N ILE A 515 17.87 -4.49 1.98
CA ILE A 515 16.62 -5.15 1.65
C ILE A 515 15.84 -5.45 2.93
N LYS A 516 14.59 -5.00 2.99
CA LYS A 516 13.71 -5.18 4.17
C LYS A 516 12.65 -6.26 3.97
N GLY A 517 12.12 -6.39 2.77
CA GLY A 517 11.06 -7.35 2.47
C GLY A 517 10.88 -7.58 0.99
N ILE A 518 10.05 -8.56 0.67
CA ILE A 518 9.84 -9.09 -0.67
C ILE A 518 8.34 -9.14 -0.93
N TYR A 519 7.91 -8.66 -2.09
CA TYR A 519 6.56 -8.86 -2.59
C TYR A 519 6.54 -10.03 -3.56
N MET A 520 5.58 -10.94 -3.39
CA MET A 520 5.37 -12.09 -4.26
C MET A 520 3.99 -12.04 -4.88
N MET A 521 3.87 -12.46 -6.13
CA MET A 521 2.60 -12.50 -6.84
C MET A 521 2.23 -13.92 -7.29
N PRO A 522 1.53 -14.70 -6.44
CA PRO A 522 1.16 -16.09 -6.74
C PRO A 522 0.14 -16.20 -7.88
N CYS A 523 0.42 -17.08 -8.83
CA CYS A 523 -0.51 -17.45 -9.91
C CYS A 523 -1.23 -18.78 -9.65
N ASP A 524 -0.70 -19.60 -8.74
CA ASP A 524 -1.40 -20.78 -8.26
C ASP A 524 -1.04 -21.05 -6.81
N TYR A 525 -1.99 -21.63 -6.09
CA TYR A 525 -1.79 -22.09 -4.72
C TYR A 525 -2.80 -23.19 -4.37
N LYS A 526 -2.46 -24.02 -3.40
CA LYS A 526 -3.35 -25.03 -2.87
C LYS A 526 -3.76 -24.73 -1.43
N TYR A 527 -5.02 -24.33 -1.27
CA TYR A 527 -5.63 -24.19 0.05
C TYR A 527 -5.53 -25.49 0.87
N GLY A 528 -5.19 -25.34 2.16
CA GLY A 528 -4.98 -26.48 3.07
C GLY A 528 -3.76 -27.34 2.74
N SER A 529 -2.85 -26.89 1.86
CA SER A 529 -1.56 -27.56 1.65
C SER A 529 -0.70 -27.49 2.91
N GLY A 530 -0.14 -28.62 3.33
CA GLY A 530 0.87 -28.68 4.39
C GLY A 530 2.28 -28.36 3.91
N GLN A 531 2.47 -28.11 2.61
CA GLN A 531 3.76 -27.76 2.04
C GLN A 531 4.12 -26.30 2.30
N THR A 532 5.42 -26.03 2.28
CA THR A 532 5.98 -24.71 2.49
C THR A 532 6.88 -24.29 1.33
N VAL A 533 7.13 -22.99 1.25
CA VAL A 533 8.20 -22.41 0.43
C VAL A 533 9.19 -21.69 1.33
N ASP A 534 10.43 -21.66 0.90
CA ASP A 534 11.45 -20.83 1.53
C ASP A 534 11.76 -19.66 0.61
N VAL A 535 12.00 -18.47 1.16
CA VAL A 535 12.34 -17.26 0.41
C VAL A 535 13.76 -16.84 0.74
N MET A 536 14.55 -16.49 -0.26
CA MET A 536 15.99 -16.32 -0.13
C MET A 536 16.49 -15.08 -0.86
N VAL A 537 17.58 -14.52 -0.31
CA VAL A 537 18.34 -13.42 -0.91
C VAL A 537 19.77 -13.89 -1.12
N TRP A 538 20.30 -13.75 -2.33
CA TRP A 538 21.68 -14.08 -2.67
C TRP A 538 22.44 -12.89 -3.23
N GLN A 539 23.73 -12.83 -2.89
CA GLN A 539 24.71 -12.01 -3.60
C GLN A 539 25.23 -12.77 -4.83
N GLY A 540 25.33 -12.10 -5.99
CA GLY A 540 25.99 -12.65 -7.18
C GLY A 540 25.89 -11.75 -8.41
N SER A 541 26.84 -11.86 -9.35
CA SER A 541 26.85 -11.04 -10.57
C SER A 541 26.23 -11.73 -11.79
N GLU A 542 26.55 -13.01 -11.98
CA GLU A 542 26.12 -13.79 -13.14
C GLU A 542 24.97 -14.74 -12.82
N SER A 543 24.95 -15.30 -11.61
CA SER A 543 23.91 -16.21 -11.08
C SER A 543 23.85 -16.07 -9.55
N PRO A 544 22.85 -16.67 -8.87
CA PRO A 544 22.88 -16.75 -7.40
C PRO A 544 24.13 -17.50 -6.92
N GLN A 545 24.91 -16.88 -6.02
CA GLN A 545 26.19 -17.43 -5.55
C GLN A 545 26.26 -17.57 -4.03
N THR A 546 26.17 -16.47 -3.29
CA THR A 546 26.29 -16.47 -1.82
C THR A 546 24.94 -16.19 -1.20
N LEU A 547 24.39 -17.16 -0.46
CA LEU A 547 23.16 -16.96 0.30
C LEU A 547 23.40 -15.97 1.44
N LEU A 548 22.62 -14.90 1.47
CA LEU A 548 22.71 -13.85 2.49
C LEU A 548 21.62 -14.02 3.57
N SER A 549 20.41 -14.40 3.15
CA SER A 549 19.27 -14.58 4.05
C SER A 549 18.32 -15.64 3.49
N LYS A 550 17.65 -16.35 4.40
CA LYS A 550 16.64 -17.36 4.11
C LYS A 550 15.53 -17.26 5.15
N LYS A 551 14.30 -17.04 4.70
CA LYS A 551 13.08 -17.13 5.50
C LYS A 551 12.40 -18.45 5.17
N GLU A 552 12.29 -19.33 6.16
CA GLU A 552 11.87 -20.73 5.99
C GLU A 552 10.40 -20.95 6.35
N ASP A 553 9.85 -22.07 5.88
CA ASP A 553 8.56 -22.62 6.31
C ASP A 553 7.34 -21.71 6.05
N ILE A 554 7.37 -20.93 4.97
CA ILE A 554 6.22 -20.09 4.60
C ILE A 554 5.11 -21.00 4.07
N SER A 555 3.95 -21.00 4.73
CA SER A 555 2.82 -21.85 4.35
C SER A 555 2.27 -21.44 2.97
N ILE A 556 2.22 -22.39 2.04
CA ILE A 556 1.60 -22.20 0.72
C ILE A 556 0.11 -21.82 0.85
N GLY A 557 -0.57 -22.29 1.90
CA GLY A 557 -1.98 -21.94 2.17
C GLY A 557 -2.21 -20.43 2.36
N SER A 558 -1.18 -19.70 2.79
CA SER A 558 -1.23 -18.24 2.97
C SER A 558 -0.96 -17.44 1.68
N LEU A 559 -0.41 -18.09 0.64
CA LEU A 559 0.02 -17.45 -0.59
C LEU A 559 -1.09 -17.48 -1.67
N THR A 560 -2.21 -16.84 -1.35
CA THR A 560 -3.42 -16.87 -2.19
C THR A 560 -3.14 -16.41 -3.63
N LYS A 561 -3.62 -17.18 -4.62
CA LYS A 561 -3.59 -16.82 -6.05
C LYS A 561 -4.17 -15.42 -6.29
N ASN A 562 -3.55 -14.68 -7.21
CA ASN A 562 -3.93 -13.32 -7.63
C ASN A 562 -3.88 -12.27 -6.51
N LYS A 563 -3.23 -12.57 -5.38
CA LYS A 563 -3.06 -11.64 -4.28
C LYS A 563 -1.58 -11.44 -3.98
N GLU A 564 -1.15 -10.20 -4.04
CA GLU A 564 0.19 -9.84 -3.63
C GLU A 564 0.41 -10.14 -2.15
N VAL A 565 1.52 -10.83 -1.87
CA VAL A 565 1.96 -11.14 -0.51
C VAL A 565 3.24 -10.37 -0.23
N TYR A 566 3.20 -9.53 0.82
CA TYR A 566 4.40 -8.92 1.37
C TYR A 566 4.98 -9.78 2.48
N LEU A 567 6.25 -10.18 2.32
CA LEU A 567 7.02 -10.92 3.31
C LEU A 567 8.14 -10.03 3.85
N GLU A 568 8.07 -9.73 5.14
CA GLU A 568 9.16 -9.07 5.85
C GLU A 568 10.25 -10.09 6.17
N LEU A 569 11.51 -9.73 5.88
CA LEU A 569 12.67 -10.54 6.25
C LEU A 569 12.90 -10.45 7.76
N ASP A 570 13.41 -11.53 8.35
CA ASP A 570 13.65 -11.57 9.81
C ASP A 570 14.68 -10.51 10.24
N ASP A 571 15.69 -10.28 9.39
CA ASP A 571 16.65 -9.20 9.52
C ASP A 571 16.81 -8.48 8.16
N PRO A 572 17.03 -7.14 8.15
CA PRO A 572 17.40 -6.43 6.94
C PRO A 572 18.71 -6.96 6.34
N VAL A 573 18.78 -7.03 5.00
CA VAL A 573 19.90 -7.65 4.27
C VAL A 573 20.65 -6.64 3.44
N GLU A 574 21.93 -6.42 3.73
CA GLU A 574 22.80 -5.59 2.90
C GLU A 574 23.21 -6.31 1.62
N VAL A 575 23.05 -5.63 0.47
CA VAL A 575 23.50 -6.12 -0.85
C VAL A 575 24.43 -5.11 -1.51
N THR A 576 25.38 -5.60 -2.32
CA THR A 576 26.33 -4.76 -3.08
C THR A 576 26.40 -5.19 -4.53
N GLY A 577 26.26 -4.27 -5.48
CA GLY A 577 26.17 -4.67 -6.90
C GLY A 577 24.87 -5.43 -7.20
N SER A 578 24.93 -6.33 -8.19
CA SER A 578 23.82 -7.22 -8.53
C SER A 578 23.54 -8.24 -7.43
N PHE A 579 22.28 -8.56 -7.23
CA PHE A 579 21.83 -9.57 -6.26
C PHE A 579 20.62 -10.31 -6.82
N PHE A 580 20.18 -11.35 -6.11
CA PHE A 580 19.07 -12.19 -6.50
C PHE A 580 18.11 -12.38 -5.35
N VAL A 581 16.82 -12.43 -5.65
CA VAL A 581 15.77 -12.79 -4.70
C VAL A 581 14.93 -13.90 -5.31
N GLY A 582 14.58 -14.92 -4.53
CA GLY A 582 13.91 -16.08 -5.07
C GLY A 582 13.30 -16.96 -4.01
N TYR A 583 12.81 -18.11 -4.44
CA TYR A 583 12.19 -19.09 -3.55
C TYR A 583 12.53 -20.52 -3.96
N GLU A 584 12.43 -21.41 -2.97
CA GLU A 584 12.58 -22.86 -3.10
C GLU A 584 11.23 -23.48 -2.80
N ILE A 585 10.81 -24.40 -3.66
CA ILE A 585 9.60 -25.19 -3.44
C ILE A 585 10.02 -26.48 -2.73
N ASN A 586 9.45 -26.76 -1.56
CA ASN A 586 9.74 -27.98 -0.82
C ASN A 586 8.90 -29.16 -1.39
N TYR A 587 9.49 -29.90 -2.34
CA TYR A 587 8.92 -31.12 -2.94
C TYR A 587 8.91 -32.28 -1.92
N GLU A 588 7.99 -32.29 -0.95
CA GLU A 588 7.81 -33.45 -0.05
C GLU A 588 7.15 -34.65 -0.77
N GLY A 589 7.80 -35.18 -1.80
CA GLY A 589 7.41 -36.42 -2.49
C GLY A 589 6.01 -36.44 -3.13
N SER A 590 5.33 -35.29 -3.19
CA SER A 590 4.00 -35.13 -3.77
C SER A 590 4.13 -34.62 -5.21
N PRO A 591 3.57 -35.31 -6.21
CA PRO A 591 3.61 -34.88 -7.61
C PRO A 591 2.52 -33.84 -7.94
N ILE A 592 1.95 -33.16 -6.93
CA ILE A 592 0.82 -32.25 -7.11
C ILE A 592 1.32 -30.82 -7.01
N ASP A 593 1.22 -30.08 -8.12
CA ASP A 593 1.36 -28.64 -8.16
C ASP A 593 0.52 -27.98 -7.07
N SER A 594 1.18 -27.20 -6.23
CA SER A 594 0.56 -26.56 -5.10
C SER A 594 0.87 -25.08 -5.00
N PHE A 595 1.82 -24.58 -5.79
CA PHE A 595 2.27 -23.20 -5.76
C PHE A 595 3.04 -22.82 -7.01
N ALA A 596 2.76 -21.63 -7.53
CA ALA A 596 3.55 -20.99 -8.57
C ALA A 596 3.43 -19.46 -8.50
N LEU A 597 4.43 -18.76 -9.01
CA LEU A 597 4.37 -17.31 -9.22
C LEU A 597 4.09 -16.96 -10.67
N TYR A 598 3.44 -15.81 -10.88
CA TYR A 598 3.37 -15.22 -12.21
C TYR A 598 4.77 -14.88 -12.73
N VAL A 599 4.93 -15.04 -14.04
CA VAL A 599 6.12 -14.65 -14.78
C VAL A 599 5.70 -13.59 -15.79
N SER A 600 6.36 -12.44 -15.74
CA SER A 600 6.21 -11.42 -16.76
C SER A 600 7.00 -11.82 -18.02
N VAL A 601 6.35 -11.70 -19.17
CA VAL A 601 6.93 -11.95 -20.49
C VAL A 601 6.67 -10.76 -21.43
N ALA A 602 7.69 -10.38 -22.20
CA ALA A 602 7.51 -9.45 -23.30
C ALA A 602 8.61 -9.62 -24.37
N ASP A 603 8.21 -9.55 -25.65
CA ASP A 603 9.14 -9.54 -26.79
C ASP A 603 10.09 -8.32 -26.77
N SER A 604 9.63 -7.20 -26.19
CA SER A 604 10.36 -5.92 -26.11
C SER A 604 11.25 -5.79 -24.89
N LYS A 605 11.20 -6.73 -23.93
CA LYS A 605 12.06 -6.67 -22.76
C LYS A 605 13.52 -6.73 -23.17
N VAL A 606 14.33 -5.86 -22.57
CA VAL A 606 15.75 -5.75 -22.93
C VAL A 606 16.58 -6.86 -22.29
N ASN A 607 16.12 -7.44 -21.18
CA ASN A 607 16.88 -8.44 -20.41
C ASN A 607 15.99 -9.54 -19.83
N ASN A 608 16.47 -10.79 -19.91
CA ASN A 608 15.95 -11.91 -19.13
C ASN A 608 16.55 -11.87 -17.72
N THR A 609 15.71 -11.76 -16.70
CA THR A 609 16.12 -11.57 -15.30
C THR A 609 15.75 -12.75 -14.41
N MET A 610 14.90 -13.67 -14.89
CA MET A 610 14.56 -14.90 -14.21
C MET A 610 15.60 -16.02 -14.41
N TRP A 611 15.91 -16.69 -13.30
CA TRP A 611 16.80 -17.85 -13.20
C TRP A 611 16.06 -19.05 -12.60
N VAL A 612 16.42 -20.24 -13.05
CA VAL A 612 15.89 -21.51 -12.59
C VAL A 612 17.02 -22.43 -12.16
N TYR A 613 16.80 -23.20 -11.09
CA TYR A 613 17.78 -24.16 -10.59
C TYR A 613 17.32 -25.60 -10.83
N HIS A 614 18.23 -26.39 -11.41
CA HIS A 614 18.09 -27.83 -11.49
C HIS A 614 19.23 -28.53 -10.75
N SER A 615 18.94 -29.65 -10.10
CA SER A 615 19.95 -30.42 -9.37
C SER A 615 21.08 -30.98 -10.25
N SER A 616 20.85 -31.13 -11.56
CA SER A 616 21.80 -31.70 -12.52
C SER A 616 22.69 -30.65 -13.20
N THR A 617 22.16 -29.46 -13.50
CA THR A 617 22.83 -28.41 -14.28
C THR A 617 23.16 -27.16 -13.48
N GLY A 618 22.52 -26.97 -12.32
CA GLY A 618 22.67 -25.77 -11.49
C GLY A 618 21.74 -24.64 -11.94
N TRP A 619 22.20 -23.39 -11.76
CA TRP A 619 21.46 -22.19 -12.15
C TRP A 619 21.57 -21.93 -13.65
N GLU A 620 20.43 -21.81 -14.32
CA GLU A 620 20.31 -21.47 -15.73
C GLU A 620 19.32 -20.30 -15.90
N LYS A 621 19.46 -19.53 -16.98
CA LYS A 621 18.52 -18.47 -17.32
C LYS A 621 17.21 -19.08 -17.81
N ALA A 622 16.07 -18.54 -17.40
CA ALA A 622 14.76 -19.04 -17.86
C ALA A 622 14.63 -19.12 -19.39
N ALA A 623 15.12 -18.11 -20.13
CA ALA A 623 15.14 -18.13 -21.59
C ALA A 623 15.96 -19.27 -22.21
N ASP A 624 17.03 -19.72 -21.54
CA ASP A 624 17.84 -20.85 -22.02
C ASP A 624 17.15 -22.21 -21.76
N VAL A 625 16.18 -22.24 -20.84
CA VAL A 625 15.46 -23.46 -20.41
C VAL A 625 14.11 -23.61 -21.10
N TYR A 626 13.35 -22.52 -21.27
CA TYR A 626 11.97 -22.55 -21.77
C TYR A 626 11.88 -22.13 -23.24
N ASP A 627 12.10 -20.85 -23.55
CA ASP A 627 12.11 -20.32 -24.92
C ASP A 627 13.13 -19.19 -25.03
N ASN A 628 14.11 -19.35 -25.93
CA ASN A 628 15.19 -18.40 -26.12
C ASN A 628 14.81 -17.15 -26.93
N SER A 629 13.59 -17.13 -27.48
CA SER A 629 13.01 -15.95 -28.12
C SER A 629 12.32 -15.01 -27.14
N MET A 630 12.05 -15.49 -25.92
CA MET A 630 11.35 -14.76 -24.88
C MET A 630 12.30 -14.23 -23.79
N HIS A 631 11.89 -13.15 -23.13
CA HIS A 631 12.56 -12.62 -21.94
C HIS A 631 11.61 -12.72 -20.75
N TYR A 632 12.09 -13.34 -19.67
CA TYR A 632 11.29 -13.64 -18.49
C TYR A 632 11.78 -12.83 -17.29
N SER A 633 10.81 -12.28 -16.55
CA SER A 633 11.03 -11.75 -15.20
C SER A 633 10.05 -12.42 -14.26
N LEU A 634 10.56 -13.00 -13.19
CA LEU A 634 9.72 -13.54 -12.14
C LEU A 634 9.07 -12.38 -11.40
N TRP A 635 7.76 -12.47 -11.12
CA TRP A 635 7.04 -11.39 -10.43
C TRP A 635 7.33 -11.40 -8.92
N LEU A 636 8.55 -10.96 -8.61
CA LEU A 636 9.10 -10.70 -7.29
C LEU A 636 9.62 -9.28 -7.26
N ASP A 637 9.12 -8.49 -6.32
CA ASP A 637 9.62 -7.13 -6.10
C ASP A 637 10.30 -7.04 -4.75
N VAL A 638 11.22 -6.09 -4.62
CA VAL A 638 12.04 -5.92 -3.42
C VAL A 638 11.79 -4.56 -2.81
N LEU A 639 11.52 -4.54 -1.51
CA LEU A 639 11.44 -3.31 -0.73
C LEU A 639 12.79 -3.03 -0.08
N ALA A 640 13.40 -1.91 -0.46
CA ALA A 640 14.75 -1.56 -0.03
C ALA A 640 14.85 -0.12 0.47
N GLU A 641 15.80 0.15 1.36
CA GLU A 641 16.21 1.49 1.76
C GLU A 641 17.69 1.72 1.45
N SER A 642 18.16 2.97 1.61
CA SER A 642 19.56 3.36 1.37
C SER A 642 20.08 2.91 0.00
N VAL A 643 19.21 2.93 -1.01
CA VAL A 643 19.53 2.48 -2.37
C VAL A 643 20.47 3.47 -3.03
N VAL A 644 21.65 2.99 -3.43
CA VAL A 644 22.60 3.72 -4.25
C VAL A 644 22.68 3.03 -5.59
N TYR A 645 22.29 3.72 -6.66
CA TYR A 645 22.40 3.19 -8.02
C TYR A 645 23.84 3.30 -8.55
N GLY A 646 24.24 2.40 -9.44
CA GLY A 646 25.54 2.40 -10.10
C GLY A 646 25.57 3.27 -11.36
N ASP A 647 26.77 3.66 -11.81
CA ASP A 647 27.04 4.64 -12.90
C ASP A 647 26.47 4.28 -14.30
N THR A 648 25.78 3.15 -14.45
CA THR A 648 25.15 2.69 -15.71
C THR A 648 23.62 2.71 -15.68
N GLN A 649 22.99 3.11 -14.58
CA GLN A 649 21.55 3.37 -14.54
C GLN A 649 21.37 4.86 -14.29
N VAL A 650 20.87 5.55 -15.31
CA VAL A 650 20.28 6.88 -15.11
C VAL A 650 19.11 6.64 -14.18
N VAL A 651 19.27 7.00 -12.91
CA VAL A 651 18.15 7.19 -12.01
C VAL A 651 17.26 8.20 -12.72
N LEU A 652 16.00 7.88 -12.97
CA LEU A 652 14.96 8.88 -13.17
C LEU A 652 14.77 9.59 -11.82
N SER A 653 15.79 10.32 -11.39
CA SER A 653 15.69 11.28 -10.31
C SER A 653 14.94 12.46 -10.92
N GLU A 654 13.67 12.65 -10.55
CA GLU A 654 12.82 13.77 -10.98
C GLU A 654 13.28 14.38 -12.31
N GLU A 655 13.03 13.70 -13.45
CA GLU A 655 13.42 14.30 -14.73
C GLU A 655 12.61 15.58 -14.91
N LYS A 656 13.29 16.70 -14.64
CA LYS A 656 12.95 18.05 -15.08
C LYS A 656 13.00 18.02 -16.60
N GLU A 657 11.90 17.58 -17.20
CA GLU A 657 11.85 17.18 -18.59
C GLU A 657 12.11 18.38 -19.52
N LEU A 658 13.05 18.20 -20.46
CA LEU A 658 13.32 19.15 -21.55
C LEU A 658 12.48 18.74 -22.76
N VAL A 659 11.67 19.66 -23.29
CA VAL A 659 10.76 19.39 -24.41
C VAL A 659 11.37 19.88 -25.72
N LEU A 660 11.43 19.01 -26.72
CA LEU A 660 11.78 19.38 -28.10
C LEU A 660 10.52 19.47 -28.96
N TYR A 661 10.42 20.51 -29.77
CA TYR A 661 9.27 20.71 -30.65
C TYR A 661 9.65 21.41 -31.96
N HIS A 662 8.79 21.28 -32.96
CA HIS A 662 8.91 21.98 -34.24
C HIS A 662 7.87 23.11 -34.33
N LEU A 663 8.28 24.26 -34.87
CA LEU A 663 7.33 25.31 -35.22
C LEU A 663 6.74 25.08 -36.62
N PRO A 664 5.43 25.22 -36.81
CA PRO A 664 4.80 25.08 -38.12
C PRO A 664 5.44 26.00 -39.16
N GLY A 665 5.94 25.43 -40.26
CA GLY A 665 6.53 26.19 -41.38
C GLY A 665 8.03 26.46 -41.29
N VAL A 666 8.71 26.03 -40.21
CA VAL A 666 10.17 26.09 -40.06
C VAL A 666 10.75 24.71 -40.32
N LYS A 667 11.62 24.58 -41.34
CA LYS A 667 12.20 23.28 -41.75
C LYS A 667 13.62 23.04 -41.24
N ASP A 668 14.38 24.11 -41.00
CA ASP A 668 15.82 24.02 -40.74
C ASP A 668 16.16 24.23 -39.25
N ALA A 669 15.19 24.07 -38.35
CA ALA A 669 15.42 24.23 -36.91
C ALA A 669 14.47 23.37 -36.05
N ILE A 670 14.95 23.02 -34.87
CA ILE A 670 14.18 22.43 -33.76
C ILE A 670 14.24 23.41 -32.58
N TYR A 671 13.18 23.48 -31.79
CA TYR A 671 13.13 24.32 -30.61
C TYR A 671 13.17 23.46 -29.34
N LEU A 672 13.93 23.95 -28.37
CA LEU A 672 14.12 23.35 -27.06
C LEU A 672 13.51 24.25 -25.99
N ASN A 673 12.55 23.70 -25.24
CA ASN A 673 12.12 24.27 -23.97
C ASN A 673 13.02 23.70 -22.87
N SER A 674 13.83 24.59 -22.29
CA SER A 674 14.78 24.21 -21.25
C SER A 674 14.20 24.15 -19.83
N ASN A 675 12.92 24.50 -19.66
CA ASN A 675 12.25 24.60 -18.36
C ASN A 675 13.10 25.36 -17.31
N GLN A 676 13.61 26.52 -17.73
CA GLN A 676 14.52 27.41 -16.98
C GLN A 676 15.94 26.86 -16.68
N GLN A 677 16.31 25.68 -17.19
CA GLN A 677 17.67 25.15 -17.06
C GLN A 677 18.65 25.81 -18.03
N PHE A 678 19.87 26.08 -17.55
CA PHE A 678 20.91 26.66 -18.39
C PHE A 678 21.48 25.61 -19.34
N VAL A 679 21.40 25.89 -20.64
CA VAL A 679 21.99 25.06 -21.70
C VAL A 679 23.27 25.73 -22.19
N ASP A 680 24.42 25.08 -22.02
CA ASP A 680 25.71 25.59 -22.49
C ASP A 680 25.81 25.47 -24.02
N HIS A 681 25.70 24.25 -24.54
CA HIS A 681 25.73 23.97 -25.97
C HIS A 681 24.99 22.68 -26.32
N VAL A 682 24.72 22.49 -27.62
CA VAL A 682 24.14 21.27 -28.17
C VAL A 682 25.02 20.69 -29.27
N GLN A 683 24.96 19.38 -29.47
CA GLN A 683 25.66 18.66 -30.53
C GLN A 683 24.68 17.79 -31.30
N VAL A 684 24.74 17.84 -32.64
CA VAL A 684 23.99 16.89 -33.48
C VAL A 684 24.93 15.80 -33.94
N ILE A 685 24.54 14.55 -33.72
CA ILE A 685 25.35 13.35 -33.95
C ILE A 685 24.61 12.41 -34.88
N ASP A 686 25.31 11.84 -35.86
CA ASP A 686 24.74 10.78 -36.69
C ASP A 686 24.63 9.44 -35.94
N MET A 687 23.88 8.48 -36.50
CA MET A 687 23.69 7.16 -35.90
C MET A 687 24.99 6.32 -35.81
N GLY A 688 26.08 6.77 -36.47
CA GLY A 688 27.41 6.18 -36.36
C GLY A 688 28.25 6.78 -35.22
N GLY A 689 27.70 7.72 -34.44
CA GLY A 689 28.37 8.38 -33.33
C GLY A 689 29.27 9.55 -33.72
N ARG A 690 29.23 10.00 -34.99
CA ARG A 690 30.02 11.16 -35.45
C ARG A 690 29.26 12.46 -35.19
N VAL A 691 29.90 13.40 -34.49
CA VAL A 691 29.38 14.76 -34.30
C VAL A 691 29.41 15.50 -35.64
N LEU A 692 28.23 15.92 -36.11
CA LEU A 692 28.04 16.68 -37.34
C LEU A 692 28.34 18.16 -37.12
N PHE A 693 27.80 18.73 -36.04
CA PHE A 693 28.11 20.08 -35.60
C PHE A 693 27.81 20.29 -34.11
N THR A 694 28.31 21.40 -33.58
CA THR A 694 28.08 21.86 -32.21
C THR A 694 27.61 23.31 -32.24
N GLN A 695 26.49 23.61 -31.59
CA GLN A 695 25.92 24.93 -31.50
C GLN A 695 25.97 25.42 -30.04
N PRO A 696 26.69 26.53 -29.75
CA PRO A 696 26.64 27.15 -28.43
C PRO A 696 25.27 27.81 -28.21
N ILE A 697 24.70 27.60 -27.02
CA ILE A 697 23.38 28.12 -26.63
C ILE A 697 23.52 29.19 -25.54
N ASN A 698 24.22 28.87 -24.45
CA ASN A 698 24.49 29.75 -23.31
C ASN A 698 23.27 30.52 -22.77
N LYS A 699 22.11 29.85 -22.67
CA LYS A 699 20.88 30.44 -22.14
C LYS A 699 19.93 29.38 -21.57
N SER A 700 18.98 29.84 -20.77
CA SER A 700 17.74 29.14 -20.44
C SER A 700 16.54 29.85 -21.06
N GLY A 701 15.40 29.16 -21.16
CA GLY A 701 14.17 29.66 -21.77
C GLY A 701 13.32 28.58 -22.42
N GLU A 702 12.09 28.96 -22.79
CA GLU A 702 11.10 28.05 -23.37
C GLU A 702 11.26 27.87 -24.89
N GLU A 703 11.99 28.76 -25.55
CA GLU A 703 12.15 28.79 -27.01
C GLU A 703 13.64 28.97 -27.37
N ILE A 704 14.41 27.89 -27.24
CA ILE A 704 15.81 27.82 -27.64
C ILE A 704 15.90 27.18 -29.03
N GLU A 705 16.23 27.98 -30.04
CA GLU A 705 16.41 27.48 -31.41
C GLU A 705 17.72 26.70 -31.57
N VAL A 706 17.60 25.47 -32.08
CA VAL A 706 18.70 24.61 -32.55
C VAL A 706 18.62 24.52 -34.07
N THR A 707 19.59 25.13 -34.75
CA THR A 707 19.62 25.22 -36.21
C THR A 707 20.25 23.95 -36.79
N LEU A 708 19.56 23.34 -37.76
CA LEU A 708 19.92 22.04 -38.35
C LEU A 708 20.59 22.13 -39.74
N ASN A 709 20.88 23.35 -40.22
CA ASN A 709 21.31 23.65 -41.60
C ASN A 709 22.12 22.55 -42.31
N ASP A 710 21.63 22.14 -43.47
CA ASP A 710 22.29 21.26 -44.45
C ASP A 710 22.56 19.81 -44.00
N ILE A 711 21.93 19.31 -42.93
CA ILE A 711 21.96 17.88 -42.62
C ILE A 711 20.91 17.11 -43.47
N PRO A 712 21.29 15.98 -44.10
CA PRO A 712 20.34 15.19 -44.91
C PRO A 712 19.13 14.71 -44.10
N ALA A 713 18.00 14.46 -44.77
CA ALA A 713 16.86 13.82 -44.14
C ALA A 713 17.27 12.47 -43.52
N GLY A 714 16.90 12.25 -42.26
CA GLY A 714 17.37 11.11 -41.49
C GLY A 714 17.18 11.26 -39.99
N VAL A 715 17.59 10.23 -39.26
CA VAL A 715 17.54 10.18 -37.80
C VAL A 715 18.89 10.57 -37.22
N TYR A 716 18.87 11.45 -36.22
CA TYR A 716 20.06 11.95 -35.52
C TYR A 716 19.86 11.94 -34.01
N ILE A 717 20.95 12.07 -33.26
CA ILE A 717 20.94 12.27 -31.81
C ILE A 717 21.35 13.71 -31.53
N LEU A 718 20.50 14.44 -30.82
CA LEU A 718 20.81 15.74 -30.23
C LEU A 718 21.33 15.53 -28.80
N LYS A 719 22.62 15.80 -28.57
CA LYS A 719 23.18 15.91 -27.23
C LYS A 719 23.07 17.34 -26.72
N ILE A 720 22.60 17.51 -25.49
CA ILE A 720 22.40 18.79 -24.83
C ILE A 720 23.28 18.83 -23.59
N GLN A 721 24.20 19.79 -23.51
CA GLN A 721 25.03 20.01 -22.33
C GLN A 721 24.33 20.98 -21.38
N LEU A 722 23.98 20.49 -20.19
CA LEU A 722 23.54 21.29 -19.04
C LEU A 722 24.76 21.61 -18.15
N GLU A 723 24.58 22.36 -17.06
CA GLU A 723 25.71 22.73 -16.17
C GLU A 723 26.49 21.49 -15.65
N ASP A 724 25.79 20.44 -15.23
CA ASP A 724 26.40 19.26 -14.59
C ASP A 724 26.13 17.92 -15.31
N ALA A 725 25.43 17.92 -16.46
CA ALA A 725 24.99 16.70 -17.12
C ALA A 725 24.89 16.80 -18.66
N TRP A 726 24.89 15.65 -19.31
CA TRP A 726 24.54 15.49 -20.73
C TRP A 726 23.17 14.84 -20.87
N LEU A 727 22.31 15.41 -21.70
CA LEU A 727 21.03 14.81 -22.08
C LEU A 727 21.02 14.47 -23.58
N ASN A 728 20.40 13.35 -23.95
CA ASN A 728 20.34 12.88 -25.33
C ASN A 728 18.87 12.77 -25.78
N LYS A 729 18.53 13.35 -26.93
CA LYS A 729 17.22 13.16 -27.56
C LYS A 729 17.39 12.72 -29.01
N LYS A 730 16.52 11.82 -29.46
CA LYS A 730 16.44 11.41 -30.86
C LYS A 730 15.64 12.45 -31.64
N ILE A 731 16.16 12.91 -32.76
CA ILE A 731 15.48 13.86 -33.65
C ILE A 731 15.35 13.27 -35.05
N LEU A 732 14.25 13.60 -35.73
CA LEU A 732 14.03 13.29 -37.14
C LEU A 732 14.15 14.58 -37.94
N VAL A 733 14.90 14.53 -39.03
CA VAL A 733 15.02 15.63 -39.99
C VAL A 733 14.36 15.17 -41.28
N GLU A 734 13.38 15.95 -41.76
CA GLU A 734 12.52 15.63 -42.91
C GLU A 734 12.93 16.33 -44.21
#